data_AF-A0A542N5T1-F1
#
_entry.id   AF-A0A542N5T1-F1
#
_cell.length_a   1.000
_cell.length_b   1.000
_cell.length_c   1.000
_cell.angle_alpha   90.00
_cell.angle_beta   90.00
_cell.angle_gamma   90.00
#
_symmetry.space_group_name_H-M   'P 1'
#
loop_
_entity.id
_entity.type
_entity.pdbx_description
1 polymer ?
#
loop_
_entity_poly.entity_id
_entity_poly.type
_entity_poly.pdbx_seq_one_letter_code
_entity_poly.pdbx_strand_id
1 'polypeptide(L)'
;MRRHRARSAAAAVLAAAALIVAPLSAASAADTVIASADFEDGTTGDWIASGGGENTLSVIDLDGSRVLQVSDRADDFTGIQSPAGIFEAGTTYSVSARIKLAEGTADQSARFVMKPAYTWIGPTTATAADWTTISGEYTVPADANLPELQLYIGTGGAESGTFTYYLDDLVVTALDTEPTEPTDPGTPPVTGPTALSNDFEESLGGWVPRDSGSGAPTVSLTTDDAQQGSQSAALTGRTSQGSGFGHDIAGLQANVTYEVTAWVRFGEGQATGPVWLSLQRDYQGATTFSTLAQFANVTNSGWTQVRASFPLAAFDTGLLYFETDYNGTNTSDLYFDDIQVSVPEPGEIQDLTPLQDTLDVPVGVAIDSRETTGVASELLLRHFDQITGENYMKPEAWYDANGQFRANPEAVALMDFAEANDLAVYGHVLVWHSQTPAFFFQAADGSPLTTSDADKQILRDRLREHIFNVAEWLATEYGEFGGTNPLNAWDVVNEVVSDGSEYADGLRRSEWYRILGEEFIDLSFQYADEAFNDVYAADGTDRPVTLFINDYNTEQSGKQGRYLALVERLLERGVPIDGVGHQFHVSLAMPVSALEQAIRTFSDLPVTQVVTELDVTTGTPVSEALLIEQGYYYRDAFRVFRENIDELYSVTVWGLTDGRSWRSANGAPLLFDDAYQGKPAYFGAVDEELPARQRSAFVFGGSVPVDDAATTASEWARLPLLPIEQSGAFQLRWEPGTLTAYVEVTDGSMDDADSVSFDVGGQQYVVGRDGGGDVSASVTETEAGYLVVAALPLGDADLGDVVRFDVRIADGDASAGWNTAGELGNLTLVEPLSFVEVVEASETPTVDGAVDDAWAAANAVTTDRQVEGTDGATASVRTLWQDNALFVLAEVADPVVDVSGSDPWIQDSVEIYVDAGNVKNGSYRYDDTQIRISAAGAVSFGTGDEAFQRNRVESQVSTVDGGYIVEARISLLDSGGEGTFHGLDFQVNDASDGARTGIRNWADPTGAGYQSTARWGVGELVAADDAAPTDPGEPTPPTVPGTPGEPGTPTTPPASGGSDGGAADDPRNPLASTGGGLPIGLGLAGLLALLAGAILVQRRRERMQG
;
A
#
# COMPACT_ATOMS: atom_id res chain seq x y z
N MET A 1 -5.72 -62.50 -33.09
CA MET A 1 -5.58 -63.97 -33.01
C MET A 1 -5.83 -64.40 -31.57
N ARG A 2 -6.51 -65.54 -31.41
CA ARG A 2 -6.94 -66.23 -30.19
C ARG A 2 -5.90 -66.29 -29.05
N ARG A 3 -6.38 -66.21 -27.79
CA ARG A 3 -6.48 -67.39 -26.90
C ARG A 3 -7.41 -67.16 -25.70
N HIS A 4 -8.54 -67.88 -25.75
CA HIS A 4 -9.38 -68.25 -24.62
C HIS A 4 -8.67 -69.19 -23.63
N ARG A 5 -9.02 -69.12 -22.35
CA ARG A 5 -9.49 -70.29 -21.57
C ARG A 5 -10.61 -69.87 -20.61
N ALA A 6 -11.61 -70.73 -20.52
CA ALA A 6 -12.83 -70.62 -19.73
C ALA A 6 -12.97 -71.82 -18.79
N ARG A 7 -13.93 -71.73 -17.85
CA ARG A 7 -14.56 -72.78 -17.00
C ARG A 7 -13.88 -73.04 -15.64
N SER A 8 -14.56 -73.22 -14.50
CA SER A 8 -15.99 -73.47 -14.19
C SER A 8 -16.32 -73.13 -12.72
N ALA A 9 -17.60 -72.88 -12.47
CA ALA A 9 -18.25 -72.60 -11.19
C ALA A 9 -18.34 -73.82 -10.23
N ALA A 10 -18.43 -73.54 -8.92
CA ALA A 10 -19.28 -74.26 -7.96
C ALA A 10 -19.44 -73.43 -6.67
N ALA A 11 -20.69 -73.09 -6.35
CA ALA A 11 -21.11 -72.39 -5.14
C ALA A 11 -21.17 -73.33 -3.92
N ALA A 12 -20.80 -72.82 -2.75
CA ALA A 12 -21.23 -73.35 -1.46
C ALA A 12 -21.48 -72.18 -0.50
N VAL A 13 -22.75 -71.98 -0.16
CA VAL A 13 -23.24 -71.04 0.85
C VAL A 13 -22.90 -71.58 2.22
N LEU A 14 -22.18 -70.80 3.04
CA LEU A 14 -22.14 -70.97 4.50
C LEU A 14 -22.05 -69.57 5.11
N ALA A 15 -23.10 -69.23 5.85
CA ALA A 15 -23.27 -67.99 6.57
C ALA A 15 -22.13 -67.77 7.57
N ALA A 16 -21.41 -66.66 7.42
CA ALA A 16 -20.49 -66.15 8.42
C ALA A 16 -21.12 -64.90 9.06
N ALA A 17 -21.34 -64.98 10.36
CA ALA A 17 -21.61 -63.82 11.19
C ALA A 17 -20.37 -62.91 11.16
N ALA A 18 -20.43 -61.82 10.41
CA ALA A 18 -19.48 -60.73 10.54
C ALA A 18 -19.82 -59.99 11.84
N LEU A 19 -18.93 -60.09 12.82
CA LEU A 19 -18.83 -59.05 13.84
C LEU A 19 -18.58 -57.73 13.10
N ILE A 20 -19.49 -56.78 13.27
CA ILE A 20 -19.22 -55.37 13.04
C ILE A 20 -18.16 -54.99 14.08
N VAL A 21 -16.90 -54.98 13.68
CA VAL A 21 -15.91 -54.10 14.31
C VAL A 21 -16.20 -52.76 13.69
N ALA A 22 -16.91 -51.90 14.43
CA ALA A 22 -16.97 -50.50 14.11
C ALA A 22 -15.53 -49.98 14.00
N PRO A 23 -15.18 -49.16 13.01
CA PRO A 23 -13.95 -48.38 13.13
C PRO A 23 -14.08 -47.61 14.45
N LEU A 24 -13.12 -47.79 15.35
CA LEU A 24 -12.90 -46.80 16.39
C LEU A 24 -12.67 -45.50 15.63
N SER A 25 -13.62 -44.56 15.69
CA SER A 25 -13.29 -43.20 15.33
C SER A 25 -12.12 -42.82 16.23
N ALA A 26 -11.10 -42.18 15.67
CA ALA A 26 -10.27 -41.33 16.48
C ALA A 26 -11.22 -40.41 17.27
N ALA A 27 -11.04 -40.31 18.58
CA ALA A 27 -11.68 -39.24 19.30
C ALA A 27 -11.13 -37.95 18.68
N SER A 28 -12.01 -37.05 18.19
CA SER A 28 -11.54 -35.70 17.86
C SER A 28 -10.88 -35.13 19.11
N ALA A 29 -9.82 -34.36 18.94
CA ALA A 29 -9.36 -33.56 20.04
C ALA A 29 -10.49 -32.59 20.42
N ALA A 30 -10.46 -32.10 21.66
CA ALA A 30 -11.41 -31.08 22.07
C ALA A 30 -10.68 -29.74 22.03
N ASP A 31 -11.41 -28.66 21.77
CA ASP A 31 -10.93 -27.29 21.97
C ASP A 31 -10.11 -27.21 23.26
N THR A 32 -8.88 -26.74 23.13
CA THR A 32 -7.90 -26.78 24.20
C THR A 32 -7.70 -25.37 24.74
N VAL A 33 -8.09 -25.13 25.99
CA VAL A 33 -7.74 -23.89 26.69
C VAL A 33 -6.24 -23.88 26.90
N ILE A 34 -5.54 -22.97 26.21
CA ILE A 34 -4.08 -22.85 26.25
C ILE A 34 -3.61 -21.80 27.26
N ALA A 35 -4.46 -20.84 27.59
CA ALA A 35 -4.22 -19.89 28.67
C ALA A 35 -5.56 -19.43 29.25
N SER A 36 -5.65 -19.32 30.57
CA SER A 36 -6.82 -18.74 31.23
C SER A 36 -6.43 -18.08 32.55
N ALA A 37 -7.17 -17.05 32.95
CA ALA A 37 -7.08 -16.42 34.26
C ALA A 37 -8.48 -15.98 34.72
N ASP A 38 -8.98 -16.58 35.80
CA ASP A 38 -10.22 -16.21 36.50
C ASP A 38 -9.95 -15.39 37.77
N PHE A 39 -8.67 -15.16 38.12
CA PHE A 39 -8.18 -14.37 39.25
C PHE A 39 -8.66 -14.81 40.65
N GLU A 40 -9.39 -15.91 40.77
CA GLU A 40 -9.95 -16.41 42.04
C GLU A 40 -8.86 -16.85 43.05
N ASP A 41 -7.70 -17.27 42.55
CA ASP A 41 -6.54 -17.60 43.37
C ASP A 41 -5.82 -16.37 43.96
N GLY A 42 -6.18 -15.16 43.51
CA GLY A 42 -5.60 -13.89 43.95
C GLY A 42 -4.34 -13.47 43.18
N THR A 43 -4.04 -14.11 42.05
CA THR A 43 -2.85 -13.86 41.22
C THR A 43 -3.20 -13.68 39.74
N THR A 44 -2.25 -13.21 38.92
CA THR A 44 -2.39 -13.14 37.46
C THR A 44 -1.92 -14.42 36.75
N GLY A 45 -1.49 -15.45 37.48
CA GLY A 45 -0.84 -16.62 36.90
C GLY A 45 0.40 -16.25 36.09
N ASP A 46 0.52 -16.84 34.89
CA ASP A 46 1.63 -16.59 33.95
C ASP A 46 1.42 -15.33 33.07
N TRP A 47 0.28 -14.65 33.22
CA TRP A 47 0.02 -13.38 32.55
C TRP A 47 0.81 -12.26 33.22
N ILE A 48 1.33 -11.35 32.40
CA ILE A 48 2.23 -10.28 32.82
C ILE A 48 1.64 -8.90 32.49
N ALA A 49 2.17 -7.86 33.12
CA ALA A 49 1.78 -6.50 32.80
C ALA A 49 2.14 -6.15 31.35
N SER A 50 1.18 -5.54 30.65
CA SER A 50 1.41 -4.84 29.39
C SER A 50 1.43 -3.36 29.71
N GLY A 51 2.58 -2.69 29.59
CA GLY A 51 2.69 -1.27 30.00
C GLY A 51 2.42 -1.00 31.50
N GLY A 52 2.34 0.27 31.87
CA GLY A 52 2.06 0.71 33.25
C GLY A 52 3.24 0.64 34.23
N GLY A 53 3.03 1.17 35.45
CA GLY A 53 4.01 1.14 36.55
C GLY A 53 3.87 -0.10 37.45
N GLU A 54 4.76 -0.27 38.44
CA GLU A 54 4.83 -1.45 39.33
C GLU A 54 3.56 -1.79 40.14
N ASN A 55 2.47 -1.02 40.03
CA ASN A 55 1.21 -1.25 40.76
C ASN A 55 -0.04 -1.15 39.86
N THR A 56 0.10 -1.20 38.53
CA THR A 56 -1.03 -1.09 37.60
C THR A 56 -1.99 -2.29 37.70
N LEU A 57 -1.48 -3.49 37.98
CA LEU A 57 -2.28 -4.70 38.12
C LEU A 57 -2.47 -5.08 39.59
N SER A 58 -3.72 -5.22 40.03
CA SER A 58 -4.05 -5.72 41.37
C SER A 58 -5.30 -6.58 41.34
N VAL A 59 -5.27 -7.78 41.94
CA VAL A 59 -6.46 -8.60 42.11
C VAL A 59 -7.23 -8.13 43.35
N ILE A 60 -8.50 -7.78 43.19
CA ILE A 60 -9.38 -7.25 44.26
C ILE A 60 -10.67 -8.06 44.37
N ASP A 61 -11.35 -7.98 45.52
CA ASP A 61 -12.73 -8.48 45.65
C ASP A 61 -13.72 -7.41 45.14
N LEU A 62 -14.46 -7.72 44.06
CA LEU A 62 -15.52 -6.88 43.49
C LEU A 62 -16.81 -7.70 43.34
N ASP A 63 -17.91 -7.21 43.92
CA ASP A 63 -19.24 -7.86 43.85
C ASP A 63 -19.30 -9.33 44.32
N GLY A 64 -18.31 -9.78 45.11
CA GLY A 64 -18.24 -11.13 45.68
C GLY A 64 -17.41 -12.15 44.88
N SER A 65 -16.76 -11.72 43.79
CA SER A 65 -15.72 -12.46 43.07
C SER A 65 -14.40 -11.71 43.11
N ARG A 66 -13.28 -12.41 42.85
CA ARG A 66 -11.99 -11.77 42.69
C ARG A 66 -11.75 -11.45 41.23
N VAL A 67 -11.42 -10.21 40.95
CA VAL A 67 -11.22 -9.72 39.58
C VAL A 67 -9.89 -9.00 39.48
N LEU A 68 -9.32 -8.95 38.28
CA LEU A 68 -8.15 -8.12 38.02
C LEU A 68 -8.58 -6.66 37.86
N GLN A 69 -8.17 -5.80 38.78
CA GLN A 69 -8.23 -4.36 38.59
C GLN A 69 -6.97 -3.88 37.86
N VAL A 70 -7.20 -3.20 36.74
CA VAL A 70 -6.19 -2.41 36.03
C VAL A 70 -6.39 -0.95 36.45
N SER A 71 -5.53 -0.48 37.34
CA SER A 71 -5.65 0.83 37.99
C SER A 71 -5.02 1.94 37.16
N ASP A 72 -5.68 3.09 37.12
CA ASP A 72 -5.18 4.35 36.55
C ASP A 72 -4.54 4.16 35.17
N ARG A 73 -5.19 3.34 34.35
CA ARG A 73 -4.74 3.02 33.01
C ARG A 73 -4.72 4.30 32.18
N ALA A 74 -3.54 4.66 31.67
CA ALA A 74 -3.29 5.86 30.88
C ALA A 74 -3.23 5.54 29.39
N ASP A 75 -2.45 4.52 29.01
CA ASP A 75 -2.20 4.18 27.61
C ASP A 75 -3.04 2.99 27.14
N ASP A 76 -3.15 2.87 25.83
CA ASP A 76 -4.16 1.99 25.28
C ASP A 76 -3.89 0.50 25.54
N PHE A 77 -2.60 0.18 25.62
CA PHE A 77 -1.97 -1.10 25.91
C PHE A 77 -1.66 -1.34 27.39
N THR A 78 -1.91 -0.35 28.27
CA THR A 78 -1.65 -0.48 29.71
C THR A 78 -2.67 -1.44 30.33
N GLY A 79 -2.23 -2.58 30.83
CA GLY A 79 -3.11 -3.66 31.27
C GLY A 79 -2.38 -4.99 31.46
N ILE A 80 -2.99 -6.06 31.00
CA ILE A 80 -2.47 -7.43 31.12
C ILE A 80 -2.25 -8.04 29.72
N GLN A 81 -1.19 -8.84 29.58
CA GLN A 81 -0.87 -9.57 28.36
C GLN A 81 -0.43 -11.01 28.62
N SER A 82 -0.59 -11.84 27.59
CA SER A 82 -0.22 -13.24 27.63
C SER A 82 1.30 -13.42 27.72
N PRO A 83 1.78 -14.55 28.25
CA PRO A 83 3.17 -14.96 28.03
C PRO A 83 3.45 -15.13 26.54
N ALA A 84 4.70 -14.89 26.14
CA ALA A 84 5.16 -15.12 24.77
C ALA A 84 5.29 -16.63 24.49
N GLY A 85 5.16 -17.03 23.21
CA GLY A 85 5.38 -18.40 22.77
C GLY A 85 4.28 -19.40 23.12
N ILE A 86 3.06 -18.93 23.43
CA ILE A 86 1.88 -19.80 23.64
C ILE A 86 1.03 -20.01 22.39
N PHE A 87 1.34 -19.31 21.30
CA PHE A 87 0.63 -19.36 20.03
C PHE A 87 1.41 -20.19 19.01
N GLU A 88 0.67 -20.90 18.15
CA GLU A 88 1.18 -21.77 17.09
C GLU A 88 0.77 -21.21 15.73
N ALA A 89 1.68 -21.26 14.76
CA ALA A 89 1.45 -20.78 13.40
C ALA A 89 0.32 -21.57 12.71
N GLY A 90 -0.58 -20.87 12.02
CA GLY A 90 -1.72 -21.47 11.34
C GLY A 90 -2.86 -21.92 12.26
N THR A 91 -2.72 -21.82 13.59
CA THR A 91 -3.76 -22.19 14.54
C THR A 91 -4.73 -21.02 14.77
N THR A 92 -6.03 -21.33 14.81
CA THR A 92 -7.06 -20.35 15.16
C THR A 92 -7.37 -20.42 16.65
N TYR A 93 -7.38 -19.25 17.29
CA TYR A 93 -7.66 -19.11 18.71
C TYR A 93 -8.94 -18.32 18.91
N SER A 94 -9.83 -18.84 19.75
CA SER A 94 -10.91 -18.05 20.34
C SER A 94 -10.40 -17.41 21.62
N VAL A 95 -10.58 -16.09 21.74
CA VAL A 95 -10.21 -15.30 22.91
C VAL A 95 -11.46 -14.68 23.51
N SER A 96 -11.58 -14.72 24.84
CA SER A 96 -12.68 -14.08 25.55
C SER A 96 -12.24 -13.55 26.91
N ALA A 97 -12.82 -12.42 27.33
CA ALA A 97 -12.67 -11.88 28.68
C ALA A 97 -13.91 -11.05 29.04
N ARG A 98 -14.25 -11.00 30.32
CA ARG A 98 -15.26 -10.06 30.82
C ARG A 98 -14.56 -8.79 31.28
N ILE A 99 -15.10 -7.65 30.88
CA ILE A 99 -14.62 -6.32 31.24
C ILE A 99 -15.73 -5.48 31.85
N LYS A 100 -15.41 -4.67 32.85
CA LYS A 100 -16.30 -3.65 33.42
C LYS A 100 -15.50 -2.42 33.79
N LEU A 101 -16.01 -1.23 33.48
CA LEU A 101 -15.34 0.01 33.88
C LEU A 101 -15.64 0.38 35.33
N ALA A 102 -14.75 1.13 35.98
CA ALA A 102 -15.02 1.69 37.30
C ALA A 102 -16.16 2.72 37.25
N GLU A 103 -16.94 2.82 38.33
CA GLU A 103 -18.06 3.77 38.44
C GLU A 103 -17.58 5.20 38.18
N GLY A 104 -18.29 5.92 37.29
CA GLY A 104 -17.92 7.28 36.89
C GLY A 104 -17.01 7.37 35.66
N THR A 105 -16.58 6.23 35.09
CA THR A 105 -15.86 6.18 33.81
C THR A 105 -16.87 6.23 32.65
N ALA A 106 -16.61 7.07 31.65
CA ALA A 106 -17.38 7.08 30.40
C ALA A 106 -17.18 5.78 29.61
N ASP A 107 -18.16 5.38 28.80
CA ASP A 107 -18.08 4.14 28.01
C ASP A 107 -16.83 4.13 27.13
N GLN A 108 -16.15 2.96 27.07
CA GLN A 108 -14.87 2.79 26.39
C GLN A 108 -14.97 1.66 25.38
N SER A 109 -14.33 1.80 24.22
CA SER A 109 -14.05 0.63 23.38
C SER A 109 -13.05 -0.28 24.09
N ALA A 110 -13.24 -1.59 24.02
CA ALA A 110 -12.38 -2.61 24.61
C ALA A 110 -12.19 -3.75 23.63
N ARG A 111 -10.97 -4.26 23.48
CA ARG A 111 -10.59 -5.22 22.45
C ARG A 111 -9.41 -6.08 22.91
N PHE A 112 -9.24 -7.23 22.30
CA PHE A 112 -7.95 -7.91 22.31
C PHE A 112 -7.05 -7.32 21.23
N VAL A 113 -5.74 -7.32 21.45
CA VAL A 113 -4.75 -6.87 20.46
C VAL A 113 -3.61 -7.88 20.40
N MET A 114 -3.30 -8.38 19.20
CA MET A 114 -2.18 -9.29 18.95
C MET A 114 -0.93 -8.55 18.49
N LYS A 115 0.18 -8.69 19.21
CA LYS A 115 1.52 -8.21 18.80
C LYS A 115 2.19 -9.22 17.86
N PRO A 116 3.11 -8.81 16.95
CA PRO A 116 3.57 -7.44 16.72
C PRO A 116 2.76 -6.67 15.68
N ALA A 117 1.82 -7.30 14.97
CA ALA A 117 0.99 -6.65 13.94
C ALA A 117 -0.10 -5.71 14.50
N TYR A 118 -0.24 -5.63 15.83
CA TYR A 118 -1.25 -4.88 16.56
C TYR A 118 -2.69 -5.13 16.05
N THR A 119 -2.99 -6.36 15.62
CA THR A 119 -4.30 -6.73 15.08
C THR A 119 -5.38 -6.67 16.16
N TRP A 120 -6.44 -5.90 15.93
CA TRP A 120 -7.56 -5.78 16.87
C TRP A 120 -8.52 -6.96 16.72
N ILE A 121 -8.90 -7.55 17.85
CA ILE A 121 -9.76 -8.73 17.91
C ILE A 121 -10.93 -8.43 18.85
N GLY A 122 -12.16 -8.48 18.31
CA GLY A 122 -13.40 -8.36 19.09
C GLY A 122 -13.64 -6.99 19.77
N PRO A 123 -13.50 -5.83 19.09
CA PRO A 123 -13.80 -4.54 19.69
C PRO A 123 -15.24 -4.46 20.17
N THR A 124 -15.43 -4.09 21.44
CA THR A 124 -16.72 -4.07 22.14
C THR A 124 -16.78 -2.87 23.08
N THR A 125 -17.93 -2.20 23.17
CA THR A 125 -18.10 -1.09 24.14
C THR A 125 -18.26 -1.63 25.56
N ALA A 126 -17.27 -1.37 26.42
CA ALA A 126 -17.32 -1.60 27.85
C ALA A 126 -17.97 -0.41 28.58
N THR A 127 -18.76 -0.71 29.61
CA THR A 127 -19.46 0.31 30.42
C THR A 127 -19.18 0.13 31.91
N ALA A 128 -19.49 1.14 32.71
CA ALA A 128 -19.42 1.04 34.17
C ALA A 128 -20.66 0.36 34.80
N ALA A 129 -21.75 0.23 34.04
CA ALA A 129 -23.02 -0.28 34.54
C ALA A 129 -22.99 -1.80 34.72
N ASP A 130 -22.59 -2.52 33.67
CA ASP A 130 -22.65 -3.98 33.59
C ASP A 130 -21.35 -4.58 33.04
N TRP A 131 -21.04 -5.80 33.46
CA TRP A 131 -19.97 -6.60 32.88
C TRP A 131 -20.29 -6.92 31.41
N THR A 132 -19.34 -6.63 30.54
CA THR A 132 -19.42 -6.86 29.09
C THR A 132 -18.40 -7.92 28.69
N THR A 133 -18.71 -8.78 27.73
CA THR A 133 -17.75 -9.76 27.22
C THR A 133 -17.07 -9.21 25.98
N ILE A 134 -15.74 -9.16 26.00
CA ILE A 134 -14.90 -8.99 24.81
C ILE A 134 -14.61 -10.40 24.30
N SER A 135 -14.84 -10.66 23.02
CA SER A 135 -14.48 -11.94 22.42
C SER A 135 -14.22 -11.82 20.93
N GLY A 136 -13.34 -12.65 20.40
CA GLY A 136 -13.10 -12.76 18.97
C GLY A 136 -12.24 -13.97 18.64
N GLU A 137 -12.01 -14.18 17.35
CA GLU A 137 -11.12 -15.22 16.86
C GLU A 137 -9.91 -14.59 16.17
N TYR A 138 -8.77 -15.27 16.27
CA TYR A 138 -7.54 -14.87 15.60
C TYR A 138 -6.82 -16.10 15.08
N THR A 139 -6.60 -16.15 13.77
CA THR A 139 -5.74 -17.14 13.13
C THR A 139 -4.33 -16.57 13.05
N VAL A 140 -3.38 -17.27 13.67
CA VAL A 140 -1.97 -16.89 13.60
C VAL A 140 -1.48 -17.10 12.17
N PRO A 141 -0.92 -16.08 11.49
CA PRO A 141 -0.32 -16.27 10.16
C PRO A 141 0.72 -17.39 10.15
N ALA A 142 0.79 -18.14 9.05
CA ALA A 142 1.70 -19.29 8.93
C ALA A 142 3.18 -18.88 9.05
N ASP A 143 3.50 -17.63 8.71
CA ASP A 143 4.81 -16.98 8.73
C ASP A 143 5.05 -16.11 9.99
N ALA A 144 4.14 -16.12 10.96
CA ALA A 144 4.24 -15.27 12.13
C ALA A 144 5.48 -15.59 12.99
N ASN A 145 6.17 -14.54 13.47
CA ASN A 145 7.27 -14.67 14.43
C ASN A 145 6.74 -15.05 15.83
N LEU A 146 6.50 -16.35 16.05
CA LEU A 146 5.84 -16.88 17.26
C LEU A 146 6.46 -16.43 18.60
N PRO A 147 7.79 -16.29 18.75
CA PRO A 147 8.40 -15.75 19.98
C PRO A 147 8.00 -14.32 20.34
N GLU A 148 7.51 -13.52 19.39
CA GLU A 148 7.09 -12.13 19.60
C GLU A 148 5.57 -11.99 19.76
N LEU A 149 4.80 -13.05 19.50
CA LEU A 149 3.34 -13.03 19.62
C LEU A 149 2.91 -12.97 21.09
N GLN A 150 2.19 -11.89 21.42
CA GLN A 150 1.55 -11.72 22.72
C GLN A 150 0.20 -11.02 22.53
N LEU A 151 -0.80 -11.51 23.27
CA LEU A 151 -2.15 -10.98 23.26
C LEU A 151 -2.35 -10.08 24.48
N TYR A 152 -2.80 -8.85 24.29
CA TYR A 152 -3.11 -7.94 25.39
C TYR A 152 -4.52 -7.36 25.28
N ILE A 153 -5.04 -6.81 26.38
CA ILE A 153 -6.32 -6.08 26.38
C ILE A 153 -6.07 -4.62 26.04
N GLY A 154 -6.56 -4.20 24.87
CA GLY A 154 -6.65 -2.80 24.47
C GLY A 154 -7.98 -2.18 24.91
N THR A 155 -7.97 -0.93 25.36
CA THR A 155 -9.20 -0.14 25.60
C THR A 155 -9.14 1.20 24.83
N GLY A 156 -10.13 2.11 24.91
CA GLY A 156 -10.12 3.40 24.19
C GLY A 156 -8.87 4.24 24.47
N GLY A 157 -8.40 5.11 23.56
CA GLY A 157 -7.11 5.81 23.69
C GLY A 157 -7.03 6.86 24.83
N ALA A 158 -5.91 7.57 24.90
CA ALA A 158 -5.59 8.57 25.94
C ALA A 158 -6.63 9.71 26.08
N GLU A 159 -7.43 9.96 25.04
CA GLU A 159 -8.52 10.96 25.01
C GLU A 159 -9.59 10.74 26.09
N SER A 160 -9.69 9.54 26.65
CA SER A 160 -10.61 9.19 27.73
C SER A 160 -10.12 9.55 29.14
N GLY A 161 -8.87 10.01 29.26
CA GLY A 161 -8.19 10.23 30.54
C GLY A 161 -7.83 8.93 31.27
N THR A 162 -7.14 9.03 32.40
CA THR A 162 -6.81 7.85 33.22
C THR A 162 -8.06 7.28 33.85
N PHE A 163 -8.30 6.00 33.67
CA PHE A 163 -9.42 5.32 34.32
C PHE A 163 -9.05 3.92 34.79
N THR A 164 -9.90 3.37 35.65
CA THR A 164 -9.76 2.01 36.15
C THR A 164 -10.78 1.12 35.48
N TYR A 165 -10.37 -0.09 35.09
CA TYR A 165 -11.29 -1.13 34.65
C TYR A 165 -10.96 -2.46 35.31
N TYR A 166 -11.93 -3.35 35.28
CA TYR A 166 -11.87 -4.67 35.88
C TYR A 166 -11.95 -5.72 34.77
N LEU A 167 -11.13 -6.76 34.86
CA LEU A 167 -11.13 -7.94 34.01
C LEU A 167 -11.42 -9.18 34.82
N ASP A 168 -12.17 -10.09 34.21
CA ASP A 168 -12.48 -11.40 34.77
C ASP A 168 -12.66 -12.43 33.64
N ASP A 169 -12.60 -13.72 33.98
CA ASP A 169 -12.83 -14.84 33.05
C ASP A 169 -12.03 -14.74 31.73
N LEU A 170 -10.73 -14.44 31.80
CA LEU A 170 -9.86 -14.37 30.63
C LEU A 170 -9.54 -15.78 30.14
N VAL A 171 -9.86 -16.10 28.89
CA VAL A 171 -9.67 -17.43 28.30
C VAL A 171 -9.17 -17.30 26.87
N VAL A 172 -8.11 -18.04 26.56
CA VAL A 172 -7.57 -18.28 25.22
C VAL A 172 -7.69 -19.77 24.93
N THR A 173 -8.46 -20.10 23.90
CA THR A 173 -8.77 -21.47 23.51
C THR A 173 -8.23 -21.70 22.11
N ALA A 174 -7.27 -22.61 21.97
CA ALA A 174 -6.92 -23.17 20.67
C ALA A 174 -8.13 -23.97 20.19
N LEU A 175 -8.70 -23.54 19.07
CA LEU A 175 -9.82 -24.24 18.47
C LEU A 175 -9.27 -25.48 17.78
N ASP A 176 -9.90 -26.64 18.00
CA ASP A 176 -9.65 -27.82 17.18
C ASP A 176 -10.34 -27.61 15.83
N THR A 177 -9.79 -26.69 15.06
CA THR A 177 -9.91 -26.78 13.62
C THR A 177 -9.02 -27.96 13.25
N GLU A 178 -9.60 -29.17 13.19
CA GLU A 178 -9.15 -30.18 12.21
C GLU A 178 -8.69 -29.36 11.01
N PRO A 179 -7.42 -29.46 10.57
CA PRO A 179 -6.92 -28.62 9.50
C PRO A 179 -8.00 -28.71 8.45
N THR A 180 -8.73 -27.61 8.29
CA THR A 180 -9.66 -27.53 7.21
C THR A 180 -8.66 -27.61 6.08
N GLU A 181 -8.62 -28.76 5.39
CA GLU A 181 -8.51 -28.77 3.95
C GLU A 181 -9.02 -27.41 3.53
N PRO A 182 -8.12 -26.49 3.09
CA PRO A 182 -8.45 -25.09 2.87
C PRO A 182 -9.76 -25.15 2.16
N THR A 183 -10.85 -24.67 2.80
CA THR A 183 -12.24 -25.06 2.46
C THR A 183 -12.30 -25.41 1.00
N ASP A 184 -12.38 -26.70 0.65
CA ASP A 184 -12.23 -27.18 -0.72
C ASP A 184 -12.79 -26.13 -1.72
N PRO A 185 -11.95 -25.27 -2.33
CA PRO A 185 -12.42 -24.34 -3.35
C PRO A 185 -12.62 -25.13 -4.66
N GLY A 186 -12.23 -26.41 -4.64
CA GLY A 186 -12.30 -27.40 -5.71
C GLY A 186 -13.52 -28.31 -5.62
N THR A 187 -14.55 -27.97 -4.84
CA THR A 187 -15.88 -28.21 -5.40
C THR A 187 -15.92 -27.20 -6.54
N PRO A 188 -15.94 -27.64 -7.83
CA PRO A 188 -16.09 -26.72 -8.95
C PRO A 188 -17.21 -25.77 -8.56
N PRO A 189 -17.12 -24.44 -8.81
CA PRO A 189 -18.20 -23.53 -8.47
C PRO A 189 -19.48 -24.23 -8.86
N VAL A 190 -20.36 -24.45 -7.88
CA VAL A 190 -21.61 -25.13 -8.16
C VAL A 190 -22.25 -24.24 -9.21
N THR A 191 -22.23 -24.66 -10.48
CA THR A 191 -22.91 -23.98 -11.57
C THR A 191 -24.33 -23.80 -11.09
N GLY A 192 -24.71 -22.56 -10.84
CA GLY A 192 -25.75 -22.25 -9.90
C GLY A 192 -26.56 -21.06 -10.40
N PRO A 193 -27.90 -21.17 -10.47
CA PRO A 193 -28.74 -20.12 -11.02
C PRO A 193 -28.57 -18.81 -10.25
N THR A 194 -28.94 -17.70 -10.88
CA THR A 194 -29.16 -16.41 -10.22
C THR A 194 -29.80 -16.60 -8.85
N ALA A 195 -29.04 -16.27 -7.79
CA ALA A 195 -29.45 -16.48 -6.41
C ALA A 195 -30.45 -15.40 -5.97
N LEU A 196 -30.26 -14.16 -6.44
CA LEU A 196 -31.18 -13.04 -6.29
C LEU A 196 -31.25 -12.27 -7.61
N SER A 197 -32.44 -11.91 -8.07
CA SER A 197 -32.63 -11.04 -9.24
C SER A 197 -33.83 -10.16 -8.99
N ASN A 198 -33.70 -8.87 -9.27
CA ASN A 198 -34.85 -7.98 -9.30
C ASN A 198 -34.65 -6.83 -10.30
N ASP A 199 -35.57 -6.74 -11.25
CA ASP A 199 -35.70 -5.66 -12.23
C ASP A 199 -36.66 -4.56 -11.75
N PHE A 200 -37.27 -4.73 -10.58
CA PHE A 200 -38.18 -3.78 -9.92
C PHE A 200 -39.47 -3.43 -10.68
N GLU A 201 -39.81 -4.16 -11.75
CA GLU A 201 -41.03 -3.93 -12.54
C GLU A 201 -42.32 -4.39 -11.84
N GLU A 202 -42.20 -5.29 -10.87
CA GLU A 202 -43.36 -5.81 -10.12
C GLU A 202 -43.35 -5.45 -8.63
N SER A 203 -42.17 -5.47 -7.98
CA SER A 203 -42.03 -5.24 -6.55
C SER A 203 -40.58 -4.96 -6.14
N LEU A 204 -40.36 -4.54 -4.88
CA LEU A 204 -39.03 -4.43 -4.29
C LEU A 204 -38.34 -5.79 -4.04
N GLY A 205 -39.04 -6.91 -4.22
CA GLY A 205 -38.43 -8.26 -4.26
C GLY A 205 -37.58 -8.62 -3.05
N GLY A 206 -37.97 -8.19 -1.84
CA GLY A 206 -37.24 -8.48 -0.60
C GLY A 206 -36.20 -7.45 -0.21
N TRP A 207 -35.92 -6.47 -1.08
CA TRP A 207 -35.04 -5.35 -0.74
C TRP A 207 -35.72 -4.36 0.20
N VAL A 208 -35.01 -3.96 1.24
CA VAL A 208 -35.50 -3.20 2.40
C VAL A 208 -34.53 -2.07 2.77
N PRO A 209 -35.01 -1.02 3.47
CA PRO A 209 -34.12 -0.01 4.03
C PRO A 209 -33.23 -0.61 5.12
N ARG A 210 -31.93 -0.29 5.09
CA ARG A 210 -31.02 -0.49 6.20
C ARG A 210 -31.01 0.77 7.08
N ASP A 211 -31.37 0.61 8.35
CA ASP A 211 -31.22 1.64 9.37
C ASP A 211 -29.84 1.51 10.04
N SER A 212 -29.08 2.59 10.00
CA SER A 212 -27.76 2.71 10.66
C SER A 212 -27.87 3.07 12.15
N GLY A 213 -29.08 3.14 12.70
CA GLY A 213 -29.36 3.63 14.06
C GLY A 213 -29.57 5.15 14.12
N SER A 214 -29.42 5.86 12.99
CA SER A 214 -29.61 7.31 12.87
C SER A 214 -30.96 7.70 12.22
N GLY A 215 -31.84 6.71 12.00
CA GLY A 215 -33.14 6.89 11.39
C GLY A 215 -33.26 6.11 10.08
N ALA A 216 -34.33 5.32 9.95
CA ALA A 216 -34.54 4.48 8.78
C ALA A 216 -34.84 5.32 7.52
N PRO A 217 -34.10 5.07 6.40
CA PRO A 217 -34.46 5.65 5.11
C PRO A 217 -35.76 5.04 4.56
N THR A 218 -36.28 5.62 3.49
CA THR A 218 -37.45 5.10 2.78
C THR A 218 -37.03 4.43 1.48
N VAL A 219 -37.58 3.24 1.23
CA VAL A 219 -37.43 2.51 -0.03
C VAL A 219 -38.78 2.41 -0.71
N SER A 220 -38.85 2.76 -2.00
CA SER A 220 -40.06 2.63 -2.81
C SER A 220 -39.76 2.42 -4.28
N LEU A 221 -40.68 1.78 -5.01
CA LEU A 221 -40.65 1.80 -6.47
C LEU A 221 -40.98 3.20 -6.99
N THR A 222 -40.25 3.65 -8.00
CA THR A 222 -40.49 4.91 -8.71
C THR A 222 -40.61 4.68 -10.21
N THR A 223 -41.30 5.59 -10.90
CA THR A 223 -41.37 5.67 -12.38
C THR A 223 -40.66 6.93 -12.90
N ASP A 224 -39.96 7.65 -12.03
CA ASP A 224 -39.32 8.92 -12.39
C ASP A 224 -38.12 8.72 -13.32
N ASP A 225 -37.39 7.62 -13.10
CA ASP A 225 -36.26 7.20 -13.94
C ASP A 225 -35.99 5.71 -13.75
N ALA A 226 -35.60 5.01 -14.83
CA ALA A 226 -35.29 3.58 -14.84
C ALA A 226 -34.21 3.31 -15.90
N GLN A 227 -33.31 2.36 -15.63
CA GLN A 227 -32.25 1.99 -16.57
C GLN A 227 -32.82 1.12 -17.70
N GLN A 228 -33.68 0.17 -17.33
CA GLN A 228 -34.45 -0.68 -18.23
C GLN A 228 -35.90 -0.75 -17.75
N GLY A 229 -36.84 -1.09 -18.63
CA GLY A 229 -38.25 -1.20 -18.23
C GLY A 229 -38.92 0.16 -17.95
N SER A 230 -39.74 0.20 -16.91
CA SER A 230 -40.63 1.33 -16.57
C SER A 230 -40.53 1.80 -15.13
N GLN A 231 -39.86 1.03 -14.26
CA GLN A 231 -39.74 1.32 -12.84
C GLN A 231 -38.32 1.04 -12.32
N SER A 232 -37.93 1.69 -11.23
CA SER A 232 -36.70 1.38 -10.50
C SER A 232 -36.93 1.49 -8.98
N ALA A 233 -35.98 1.05 -8.17
CA ALA A 233 -36.02 1.25 -6.72
C ALA A 233 -35.34 2.56 -6.31
N ALA A 234 -36.02 3.36 -5.49
CA ALA A 234 -35.49 4.59 -4.92
C ALA A 234 -35.27 4.45 -3.41
N LEU A 235 -34.04 4.70 -2.96
CA LEU A 235 -33.65 4.87 -1.56
C LEU A 235 -33.56 6.36 -1.26
N THR A 236 -34.50 6.87 -0.47
CA THR A 236 -34.66 8.30 -0.18
C THR A 236 -34.72 8.62 1.30
N GLY A 237 -34.51 9.89 1.65
CA GLY A 237 -34.64 10.35 3.05
C GLY A 237 -33.57 9.77 3.96
N ARG A 238 -32.37 9.54 3.41
CA ARG A 238 -31.20 9.04 4.13
C ARG A 238 -30.74 10.08 5.15
N THR A 239 -30.47 9.65 6.38
CA THR A 239 -30.05 10.54 7.48
C THR A 239 -28.59 10.34 7.87
N SER A 240 -27.95 9.26 7.41
CA SER A 240 -26.51 9.06 7.48
C SER A 240 -25.99 8.26 6.28
N GLN A 241 -24.67 8.16 6.18
CA GLN A 241 -23.94 7.46 5.12
C GLN A 241 -24.29 5.96 5.15
N GLY A 242 -24.48 5.40 6.35
CA GLY A 242 -24.93 4.03 6.55
C GLY A 242 -26.42 3.79 6.30
N SER A 243 -27.24 4.81 6.05
CA SER A 243 -28.61 4.57 5.58
C SER A 243 -28.54 3.89 4.22
N GLY A 244 -28.96 2.63 4.14
CA GLY A 244 -28.66 1.79 2.98
C GLY A 244 -29.87 1.11 2.36
N PHE A 245 -29.63 0.37 1.28
CA PHE A 245 -30.60 -0.46 0.59
C PHE A 245 -30.11 -1.91 0.58
N GLY A 246 -30.80 -2.80 1.29
CA GLY A 246 -30.28 -4.12 1.60
C GLY A 246 -31.25 -5.27 1.35
N HIS A 247 -30.69 -6.47 1.21
CA HIS A 247 -31.42 -7.72 1.07
C HIS A 247 -30.82 -8.77 2.02
N ASP A 248 -31.69 -9.54 2.67
CA ASP A 248 -31.27 -10.64 3.55
C ASP A 248 -30.60 -11.76 2.74
N ILE A 249 -29.55 -12.37 3.31
CA ILE A 249 -28.74 -13.37 2.61
C ILE A 249 -29.13 -14.82 2.93
N ALA A 250 -30.25 -15.09 3.60
CA ALA A 250 -30.62 -16.46 4.00
C ALA A 250 -30.81 -17.43 2.82
N GLY A 251 -30.96 -16.91 1.60
CA GLY A 251 -31.00 -17.70 0.36
C GLY A 251 -29.63 -18.04 -0.24
N LEU A 252 -28.56 -17.43 0.25
CA LEU A 252 -27.18 -17.66 -0.20
C LEU A 252 -26.54 -18.80 0.59
N GLN A 253 -25.46 -19.37 0.06
CA GLN A 253 -24.74 -20.48 0.67
C GLN A 253 -23.37 -19.99 1.17
N ALA A 254 -23.01 -20.39 2.38
CA ALA A 254 -21.65 -20.17 2.88
C ALA A 254 -20.62 -20.92 2.03
N ASN A 255 -19.41 -20.38 1.99
CA ASN A 255 -18.26 -20.86 1.24
C ASN A 255 -18.51 -20.91 -0.28
N VAL A 256 -19.37 -20.02 -0.78
CA VAL A 256 -19.61 -19.80 -2.21
C VAL A 256 -19.22 -18.37 -2.57
N THR A 257 -18.50 -18.20 -3.67
CA THR A 257 -18.23 -16.88 -4.26
C THR A 257 -19.43 -16.43 -5.07
N TYR A 258 -19.94 -15.25 -4.75
CA TYR A 258 -21.04 -14.61 -5.45
C TYR A 258 -20.54 -13.39 -6.21
N GLU A 259 -21.17 -13.12 -7.34
CA GLU A 259 -21.07 -11.86 -8.07
C GLU A 259 -22.35 -11.06 -7.92
N VAL A 260 -22.20 -9.77 -7.65
CA VAL A 260 -23.26 -8.77 -7.64
C VAL A 260 -23.09 -7.86 -8.84
N THR A 261 -24.15 -7.69 -9.62
CA THR A 261 -24.26 -6.62 -10.60
C THR A 261 -25.49 -5.77 -10.29
N ALA A 262 -25.39 -4.45 -10.44
CA ALA A 262 -26.52 -3.54 -10.29
C ALA A 262 -26.31 -2.31 -11.17
N TRP A 263 -27.39 -1.66 -11.61
CA TRP A 263 -27.32 -0.30 -12.10
C TRP A 263 -27.65 0.66 -10.97
N VAL A 264 -26.76 1.63 -10.74
CA VAL A 264 -26.87 2.58 -9.63
C VAL A 264 -26.69 4.00 -10.14
N ARG A 265 -27.46 4.94 -9.59
CA ARG A 265 -27.23 6.38 -9.78
C ARG A 265 -27.62 7.18 -8.54
N PHE A 266 -27.05 8.37 -8.42
CA PHE A 266 -27.54 9.38 -7.50
C PHE A 266 -28.76 10.12 -8.07
N GLY A 267 -29.55 10.72 -7.18
CA GLY A 267 -30.62 11.64 -7.57
C GLY A 267 -30.11 12.82 -8.39
N GLU A 268 -30.88 13.22 -9.40
CA GLU A 268 -30.51 14.29 -10.34
C GLU A 268 -30.13 15.58 -9.60
N GLY A 269 -28.94 16.13 -9.91
CA GLY A 269 -28.42 17.36 -9.32
C GLY A 269 -27.97 17.26 -7.86
N GLN A 270 -28.01 16.07 -7.24
CA GLN A 270 -27.49 15.85 -5.89
C GLN A 270 -25.98 15.56 -5.91
N ALA A 271 -25.32 15.68 -4.75
CA ALA A 271 -23.89 15.42 -4.62
C ALA A 271 -23.58 13.94 -4.93
N THR A 272 -22.57 13.70 -5.77
CA THR A 272 -22.05 12.36 -6.05
C THR A 272 -20.94 11.99 -5.06
N GLY A 273 -20.56 10.72 -5.05
CA GLY A 273 -19.47 10.19 -4.23
C GLY A 273 -19.41 8.67 -4.31
N PRO A 274 -18.48 8.02 -3.60
CA PRO A 274 -18.38 6.57 -3.62
C PRO A 274 -19.65 5.90 -3.08
N VAL A 275 -20.13 4.88 -3.80
CA VAL A 275 -21.16 3.94 -3.32
C VAL A 275 -20.46 2.65 -2.93
N TRP A 276 -20.76 2.12 -1.76
CA TRP A 276 -20.16 0.90 -1.23
C TRP A 276 -21.17 -0.24 -1.27
N LEU A 277 -20.69 -1.44 -1.64
CA LEU A 277 -21.37 -2.70 -1.39
C LEU A 277 -20.81 -3.27 -0.08
N SER A 278 -21.68 -3.55 0.87
CA SER A 278 -21.31 -3.97 2.23
C SER A 278 -22.12 -5.20 2.67
N LEU A 279 -21.57 -5.94 3.62
CA LEU A 279 -22.19 -7.12 4.23
C LEU A 279 -22.20 -6.98 5.74
N GLN A 280 -23.38 -7.09 6.34
CA GLN A 280 -23.54 -7.39 7.75
C GLN A 280 -23.66 -8.90 7.90
N ARG A 281 -22.83 -9.52 8.75
CA ARG A 281 -22.83 -10.96 8.99
C ARG A 281 -22.87 -11.25 10.48
N ASP A 282 -23.89 -11.97 10.91
CA ASP A 282 -23.99 -12.54 12.24
C ASP A 282 -23.52 -14.00 12.18
N TYR A 283 -22.55 -14.37 13.01
CA TYR A 283 -22.04 -15.74 13.07
C TYR A 283 -21.55 -16.06 14.49
N GLN A 284 -22.03 -17.17 15.05
CA GLN A 284 -21.67 -17.64 16.40
C GLN A 284 -21.83 -16.57 17.50
N GLY A 285 -22.83 -15.70 17.35
CA GLY A 285 -23.15 -14.64 18.31
C GLY A 285 -22.35 -13.34 18.14
N ALA A 286 -21.47 -13.24 17.13
CA ALA A 286 -20.78 -12.01 16.75
C ALA A 286 -21.40 -11.39 15.49
N THR A 287 -21.62 -10.07 15.50
CA THR A 287 -22.00 -9.29 14.31
C THR A 287 -20.76 -8.61 13.73
N THR A 288 -20.52 -8.82 12.44
CA THR A 288 -19.41 -8.22 11.69
C THR A 288 -19.95 -7.41 10.51
N PHE A 289 -19.22 -6.35 10.14
CA PHE A 289 -19.52 -5.53 8.97
C PHE A 289 -18.30 -5.52 8.06
N SER A 290 -18.49 -5.77 6.77
CA SER A 290 -17.40 -5.80 5.79
C SER A 290 -17.81 -5.01 4.56
N THR A 291 -16.93 -4.13 4.10
CA THR A 291 -17.07 -3.50 2.78
C THR A 291 -16.55 -4.48 1.73
N LEU A 292 -17.43 -4.90 0.83
CA LEU A 292 -17.13 -5.87 -0.23
C LEU A 292 -16.57 -5.20 -1.48
N ALA A 293 -17.07 -4.00 -1.83
CA ALA A 293 -16.57 -3.21 -2.95
C ALA A 293 -16.90 -1.72 -2.80
N GLN A 294 -16.12 -0.87 -3.47
CA GLN A 294 -16.33 0.58 -3.49
C GLN A 294 -16.36 1.08 -4.94
N PHE A 295 -17.39 1.82 -5.30
CA PHE A 295 -17.63 2.33 -6.65
C PHE A 295 -17.50 3.86 -6.65
N ALA A 296 -16.32 4.37 -7.01
CA ALA A 296 -15.99 5.79 -6.92
C ALA A 296 -16.78 6.68 -7.90
N ASN A 297 -17.20 6.14 -9.05
CA ASN A 297 -17.68 6.92 -10.20
C ASN A 297 -19.19 6.85 -10.43
N VAL A 298 -19.99 6.57 -9.39
CA VAL A 298 -21.45 6.57 -9.54
C VAL A 298 -21.95 8.00 -9.76
N THR A 299 -22.61 8.23 -10.90
CA THR A 299 -23.00 9.58 -11.32
C THR A 299 -24.42 9.97 -10.89
N ASN A 300 -24.74 11.27 -10.93
CA ASN A 300 -26.10 11.80 -10.79
C ASN A 300 -26.77 12.14 -12.13
N SER A 301 -26.03 12.02 -13.24
CA SER A 301 -26.46 12.39 -14.60
C SER A 301 -26.81 11.18 -15.47
N GLY A 302 -26.50 9.96 -15.03
CA GLY A 302 -26.82 8.73 -15.72
C GLY A 302 -26.61 7.49 -14.85
N TRP A 303 -27.09 6.34 -15.33
CA TRP A 303 -26.94 5.06 -14.67
C TRP A 303 -25.51 4.52 -14.81
N THR A 304 -24.96 4.03 -13.71
CA THR A 304 -23.63 3.42 -13.65
C THR A 304 -23.80 1.95 -13.32
N GLN A 305 -23.29 1.05 -14.16
CA GLN A 305 -23.28 -0.37 -13.81
C GLN A 305 -22.15 -0.62 -12.80
N VAL A 306 -22.49 -1.24 -11.68
CA VAL A 306 -21.54 -1.66 -10.65
C VAL A 306 -21.48 -3.18 -10.63
N ARG A 307 -20.28 -3.72 -10.43
CA ARG A 307 -20.00 -5.16 -10.40
C ARG A 307 -19.00 -5.47 -9.31
N ALA A 308 -19.25 -6.50 -8.50
CA ALA A 308 -18.33 -6.95 -7.46
C ALA A 308 -18.47 -8.45 -7.20
N SER A 309 -17.35 -9.14 -7.01
CA SER A 309 -17.32 -10.54 -6.57
C SER A 309 -16.88 -10.62 -5.11
N PHE A 310 -17.52 -11.49 -4.32
CA PHE A 310 -17.17 -11.68 -2.93
C PHE A 310 -17.37 -13.14 -2.49
N PRO A 311 -16.42 -13.71 -1.72
CA PRO A 311 -16.65 -14.99 -1.04
C PRO A 311 -17.59 -14.78 0.15
N LEU A 312 -18.62 -15.62 0.27
CA LEU A 312 -19.53 -15.57 1.41
C LEU A 312 -19.06 -16.53 2.52
N ALA A 313 -18.45 -16.00 3.57
CA ALA A 313 -18.04 -16.80 4.74
C ALA A 313 -19.25 -17.35 5.53
N ALA A 314 -19.04 -18.34 6.41
CA ALA A 314 -20.08 -18.94 7.25
C ALA A 314 -20.91 -17.90 8.02
N PHE A 315 -22.24 -18.07 8.08
CA PHE A 315 -23.15 -17.11 8.71
C PHE A 315 -24.37 -17.80 9.32
N ASP A 316 -24.93 -17.20 10.37
CA ASP A 316 -26.25 -17.52 10.92
C ASP A 316 -27.33 -16.65 10.26
N THR A 317 -27.09 -15.33 10.20
CA THR A 317 -27.91 -14.32 9.50
C THR A 317 -27.02 -13.27 8.85
N GLY A 318 -27.56 -12.50 7.91
CA GLY A 318 -26.83 -11.37 7.35
C GLY A 318 -27.63 -10.53 6.37
N LEU A 319 -27.11 -9.36 6.06
CA LEU A 319 -27.70 -8.38 5.16
C LEU A 319 -26.64 -7.91 4.17
N LEU A 320 -26.88 -8.13 2.89
CA LEU A 320 -26.09 -7.56 1.78
C LEU A 320 -26.72 -6.21 1.40
N TYR A 321 -25.96 -5.13 1.38
CA TYR A 321 -26.55 -3.79 1.17
C TYR A 321 -25.61 -2.79 0.50
N PHE A 322 -26.22 -1.81 -0.16
CA PHE A 322 -25.54 -0.63 -0.70
C PHE A 322 -25.65 0.56 0.26
N GLU A 323 -24.57 1.33 0.39
CA GLU A 323 -24.49 2.57 1.17
C GLU A 323 -23.55 3.58 0.48
N THR A 324 -23.45 4.81 1.00
CA THR A 324 -22.37 5.74 0.57
C THR A 324 -21.18 5.61 1.50
N ASP A 325 -20.02 6.13 1.08
CA ASP A 325 -18.81 6.18 1.92
C ASP A 325 -19.13 6.50 3.39
N TYR A 326 -18.91 5.49 4.24
CA TYR A 326 -19.30 5.53 5.65
C TYR A 326 -18.56 6.64 6.42
N ASN A 327 -17.35 6.98 5.98
CA ASN A 327 -16.52 8.03 6.56
C ASN A 327 -16.81 9.42 5.96
N GLY A 328 -17.63 9.48 4.90
CA GLY A 328 -17.99 10.71 4.22
C GLY A 328 -19.15 11.46 4.87
N THR A 329 -19.65 12.48 4.17
CA THR A 329 -20.84 13.25 4.59
C THR A 329 -22.03 13.11 3.64
N ASN A 330 -21.92 12.29 2.60
CA ASN A 330 -22.92 12.20 1.54
C ASN A 330 -24.15 11.39 1.97
N THR A 331 -25.31 12.04 2.05
CA THR A 331 -26.62 11.41 2.33
C THR A 331 -27.60 11.55 1.16
N SER A 332 -27.08 11.72 -0.06
CA SER A 332 -27.89 11.85 -1.27
C SER A 332 -28.68 10.58 -1.56
N ASP A 333 -29.82 10.76 -2.22
CA ASP A 333 -30.72 9.68 -2.63
C ASP A 333 -30.03 8.79 -3.68
N LEU A 334 -30.29 7.49 -3.60
CA LEU A 334 -29.75 6.47 -4.51
C LEU A 334 -30.89 5.76 -5.22
N TYR A 335 -30.67 5.45 -6.49
CA TYR A 335 -31.59 4.69 -7.32
C TYR A 335 -30.89 3.43 -7.82
N PHE A 336 -31.65 2.35 -7.86
CA PHE A 336 -31.17 1.02 -8.19
C PHE A 336 -32.06 0.36 -9.22
N ASP A 337 -31.45 -0.31 -10.18
CA ASP A 337 -32.14 -1.09 -11.20
C ASP A 337 -31.37 -2.36 -11.57
N ASP A 338 -32.07 -3.37 -12.07
CA ASP A 338 -31.52 -4.68 -12.50
C ASP A 338 -30.46 -5.25 -11.53
N ILE A 339 -30.80 -5.39 -10.24
CA ILE A 339 -29.87 -6.01 -9.28
C ILE A 339 -29.88 -7.52 -9.45
N GLN A 340 -28.69 -8.09 -9.60
CA GLN A 340 -28.46 -9.52 -9.66
C GLN A 340 -27.38 -9.93 -8.66
N VAL A 341 -27.61 -11.03 -7.95
CA VAL A 341 -26.60 -11.79 -7.19
C VAL A 341 -26.59 -13.19 -7.75
N SER A 342 -25.47 -13.64 -8.27
CA SER A 342 -25.34 -14.95 -8.93
C SER A 342 -24.05 -15.65 -8.51
N VAL A 343 -24.02 -16.97 -8.60
CA VAL A 343 -22.74 -17.68 -8.59
C VAL A 343 -22.14 -17.46 -9.98
N PRO A 344 -20.90 -16.97 -10.12
CA PRO A 344 -20.28 -16.81 -11.43
C PRO A 344 -20.35 -18.14 -12.19
N GLU A 345 -20.80 -18.12 -13.44
CA GLU A 345 -20.63 -19.27 -14.31
C GLU A 345 -19.11 -19.58 -14.44
N PRO A 346 -18.70 -20.85 -14.57
CA PRO A 346 -17.31 -21.18 -14.82
C PRO A 346 -16.82 -20.34 -16.01
N GLY A 347 -15.73 -19.59 -15.80
CA GLY A 347 -15.16 -18.76 -16.86
C GLY A 347 -14.96 -19.62 -18.12
N GLU A 348 -15.48 -19.15 -19.26
CA GLU A 348 -15.11 -19.76 -20.52
C GLU A 348 -13.67 -19.34 -20.83
N ILE A 349 -12.78 -20.31 -21.05
CA ILE A 349 -11.41 -20.01 -21.46
C ILE A 349 -11.46 -19.35 -22.85
N GLN A 350 -11.01 -18.10 -22.90
CA GLN A 350 -10.97 -17.34 -24.13
C GLN A 350 -10.02 -18.01 -25.15
N ASP A 351 -10.37 -17.93 -26.43
CA ASP A 351 -9.51 -18.43 -27.52
C ASP A 351 -8.38 -17.43 -27.80
N LEU A 352 -7.45 -17.32 -26.85
CA LEU A 352 -6.34 -16.37 -26.82
C LEU A 352 -5.02 -16.99 -27.31
N THR A 353 -4.08 -16.16 -27.79
CA THR A 353 -2.71 -16.57 -28.12
C THR A 353 -2.03 -17.26 -26.91
N PRO A 354 -1.59 -18.53 -27.00
CA PRO A 354 -0.83 -19.18 -25.93
C PRO A 354 0.41 -18.36 -25.55
N LEU A 355 0.66 -18.12 -24.25
CA LEU A 355 1.82 -17.32 -23.81
C LEU A 355 3.15 -18.02 -24.17
N GLN A 356 3.19 -19.34 -23.99
CA GLN A 356 4.29 -20.22 -24.42
C GLN A 356 4.64 -20.12 -25.91
N ASP A 357 3.70 -19.69 -26.77
CA ASP A 357 3.97 -19.52 -28.21
C ASP A 357 4.63 -18.14 -28.51
N THR A 358 4.83 -17.29 -27.50
CA THR A 358 5.31 -15.91 -27.68
C THR A 358 6.77 -15.67 -27.29
N LEU A 359 7.42 -16.68 -26.69
CA LEU A 359 8.83 -16.68 -26.31
C LEU A 359 9.49 -17.98 -26.82
N ASP A 360 10.76 -17.90 -27.23
CA ASP A 360 11.54 -19.07 -27.71
C ASP A 360 12.18 -19.86 -26.54
N VAL A 361 11.71 -19.63 -25.31
CA VAL A 361 12.11 -20.31 -24.05
C VAL A 361 10.83 -20.69 -23.29
N PRO A 362 10.88 -21.67 -22.36
CA PRO A 362 9.72 -22.05 -21.56
C PRO A 362 9.07 -20.87 -20.84
N VAL A 363 7.74 -20.89 -20.78
CA VAL A 363 6.92 -19.92 -20.07
C VAL A 363 6.25 -20.63 -18.90
N GLY A 364 6.68 -20.25 -17.70
CA GLY A 364 6.30 -20.89 -16.45
C GLY A 364 5.14 -20.21 -15.72
N VAL A 365 4.48 -20.97 -14.86
CA VAL A 365 3.52 -20.45 -13.87
C VAL A 365 3.71 -21.13 -12.51
N ALA A 366 3.70 -20.34 -11.44
CA ALA A 366 3.67 -20.88 -10.07
C ALA A 366 2.27 -21.35 -9.69
N ILE A 367 2.16 -22.58 -9.15
CA ILE A 367 0.88 -23.22 -8.82
C ILE A 367 0.96 -24.07 -7.56
N ASP A 368 -0.22 -24.50 -7.13
CA ASP A 368 -0.42 -25.67 -6.28
C ASP A 368 -1.47 -26.63 -6.90
N SER A 369 -1.93 -27.65 -6.17
CA SER A 369 -2.87 -28.64 -6.73
C SER A 369 -4.20 -28.04 -7.19
N ARG A 370 -4.59 -26.85 -6.69
CA ARG A 370 -5.84 -26.17 -7.05
C ARG A 370 -5.90 -25.81 -8.53
N GLU A 371 -4.78 -25.48 -9.14
CA GLU A 371 -4.70 -25.13 -10.56
C GLU A 371 -4.56 -26.36 -11.50
N THR A 372 -4.50 -27.58 -10.94
CA THR A 372 -4.35 -28.84 -11.71
C THR A 372 -5.68 -29.44 -12.19
N THR A 373 -6.82 -28.81 -11.87
CA THR A 373 -8.15 -29.29 -12.26
C THR A 373 -9.05 -28.20 -12.82
N GLY A 374 -10.13 -28.60 -13.50
CA GLY A 374 -11.18 -27.70 -13.97
C GLY A 374 -10.69 -26.62 -14.93
N VAL A 375 -11.37 -25.46 -14.90
CA VAL A 375 -11.09 -24.30 -15.76
C VAL A 375 -9.68 -23.75 -15.55
N ALA A 376 -9.17 -23.77 -14.32
CA ALA A 376 -7.79 -23.35 -14.02
C ALA A 376 -6.76 -24.19 -14.78
N SER A 377 -6.95 -25.51 -14.81
CA SER A 377 -6.08 -26.42 -15.59
C SER A 377 -6.20 -26.18 -17.09
N GLU A 378 -7.41 -25.92 -17.60
CA GLU A 378 -7.61 -25.60 -19.02
C GLU A 378 -6.90 -24.30 -19.42
N LEU A 379 -6.95 -23.26 -18.57
CA LEU A 379 -6.21 -22.02 -18.78
C LEU A 379 -4.69 -22.27 -18.74
N LEU A 380 -4.23 -22.99 -17.72
CA LEU A 380 -2.82 -23.29 -17.52
C LEU A 380 -2.23 -24.00 -18.75
N LEU A 381 -2.84 -25.12 -19.14
CA LEU A 381 -2.39 -25.94 -20.28
C LEU A 381 -2.51 -25.22 -21.63
N ARG A 382 -3.29 -24.13 -21.68
CA ARG A 382 -3.36 -23.28 -22.86
C ARG A 382 -2.16 -22.33 -22.95
N HIS A 383 -1.66 -21.82 -21.83
CA HIS A 383 -0.73 -20.70 -21.83
C HIS A 383 0.70 -21.06 -21.41
N PHE A 384 0.92 -22.15 -20.67
CA PHE A 384 2.19 -22.45 -20.02
C PHE A 384 2.67 -23.88 -20.30
N ASP A 385 3.99 -24.03 -20.48
CA ASP A 385 4.69 -25.30 -20.71
C ASP A 385 5.66 -25.67 -19.58
N GLN A 386 5.75 -24.82 -18.55
CA GLN A 386 6.52 -25.06 -17.33
C GLN A 386 5.69 -24.72 -16.08
N ILE A 387 5.88 -25.47 -14.99
CA ILE A 387 5.29 -25.18 -13.68
C ILE A 387 6.35 -25.08 -12.59
N THR A 388 6.06 -24.26 -11.58
CA THR A 388 6.84 -24.14 -10.34
C THR A 388 5.91 -24.36 -9.16
N GLY A 389 6.35 -25.13 -8.16
CA GLY A 389 5.59 -25.28 -6.92
C GLY A 389 5.73 -24.03 -6.05
N GLU A 390 4.65 -23.27 -5.86
CA GLU A 390 4.68 -21.99 -5.12
C GLU A 390 5.19 -22.18 -3.67
N ASN A 391 4.80 -23.29 -3.04
CA ASN A 391 5.16 -23.59 -1.65
C ASN A 391 5.62 -25.04 -1.42
N TYR A 392 4.97 -25.99 -2.08
CA TYR A 392 5.05 -27.39 -1.66
C TYR A 392 6.29 -28.15 -2.15
N MET A 393 7.30 -27.45 -2.68
CA MET A 393 8.64 -27.97 -2.95
C MET A 393 9.74 -27.30 -2.11
N LYS A 394 9.38 -26.35 -1.23
CA LYS A 394 10.28 -25.70 -0.25
C LYS A 394 10.74 -26.69 0.84
N PRO A 395 11.81 -26.40 1.60
CA PRO A 395 12.42 -27.38 2.50
C PRO A 395 11.44 -28.01 3.50
N GLU A 396 10.53 -27.24 4.10
CA GLU A 396 9.54 -27.76 5.06
C GLU A 396 8.54 -28.75 4.46
N ALA A 397 8.26 -28.66 3.16
CA ALA A 397 7.32 -29.56 2.49
C ALA A 397 7.87 -31.01 2.44
N TRP A 398 9.19 -31.17 2.54
CA TRP A 398 9.88 -32.46 2.52
C TRP A 398 9.98 -33.15 3.88
N TYR A 399 9.38 -32.59 4.94
CA TYR A 399 9.42 -33.15 6.29
C TYR A 399 8.03 -33.19 6.94
N ASP A 400 7.83 -34.16 7.84
CA ASP A 400 6.68 -34.19 8.74
C ASP A 400 6.96 -33.40 10.03
N ALA A 401 5.96 -33.28 10.91
CA ALA A 401 6.11 -32.61 12.20
C ALA A 401 7.15 -33.25 13.13
N ASN A 402 7.62 -34.47 12.84
CA ASN A 402 8.67 -35.17 13.58
C ASN A 402 10.05 -35.04 12.91
N GLY A 403 10.19 -34.23 11.87
CA GLY A 403 11.43 -34.05 11.10
C GLY A 403 11.82 -35.28 10.28
N GLN A 404 10.88 -36.17 9.97
CA GLN A 404 11.11 -37.30 9.08
C GLN A 404 10.87 -36.91 7.63
N PHE A 405 11.78 -37.31 6.74
CA PHE A 405 11.64 -37.02 5.32
C PHE A 405 10.38 -37.66 4.75
N ARG A 406 9.58 -36.88 4.03
CA ARG A 406 8.37 -37.32 3.31
C ARG A 406 8.15 -36.43 2.10
N ALA A 407 7.54 -36.98 1.04
CA ALA A 407 6.99 -36.14 0.00
C ALA A 407 5.66 -35.54 0.43
N ASN A 408 5.46 -34.25 0.15
CA ASN A 408 4.16 -33.62 0.35
C ASN A 408 3.17 -34.11 -0.72
N PRO A 409 1.93 -34.49 -0.37
CA PRO A 409 0.90 -34.81 -1.36
C PRO A 409 0.71 -33.75 -2.44
N GLU A 410 0.91 -32.46 -2.10
CA GLU A 410 0.87 -31.37 -3.07
C GLU A 410 2.03 -31.44 -4.09
N ALA A 411 3.26 -31.72 -3.64
CA ALA A 411 4.40 -31.92 -4.53
C ALA A 411 4.18 -33.11 -5.48
N VAL A 412 3.58 -34.19 -4.97
CA VAL A 412 3.18 -35.35 -5.76
C VAL A 412 2.15 -34.95 -6.81
N ALA A 413 1.11 -34.21 -6.43
CA ALA A 413 0.07 -33.76 -7.35
C ALA A 413 0.64 -32.91 -8.50
N LEU A 414 1.59 -32.02 -8.21
CA LEU A 414 2.26 -31.20 -9.21
C LEU A 414 3.10 -32.04 -10.19
N MET A 415 3.93 -32.94 -9.66
CA MET A 415 4.77 -33.81 -10.48
C MET A 415 3.93 -34.79 -11.34
N ASP A 416 2.86 -35.36 -10.77
CA ASP A 416 1.91 -36.22 -11.50
C ASP A 416 1.21 -35.45 -12.62
N PHE A 417 0.80 -34.20 -12.35
CA PHE A 417 0.17 -33.34 -13.34
C PHE A 417 1.14 -32.96 -14.46
N ALA A 418 2.41 -32.67 -14.13
CA ALA A 418 3.44 -32.38 -15.11
C ALA A 418 3.73 -33.58 -16.02
N GLU A 419 3.93 -34.78 -15.45
CA GLU A 419 4.14 -36.01 -16.22
C GLU A 419 2.94 -36.31 -17.14
N ALA A 420 1.71 -36.12 -16.64
CA ALA A 420 0.50 -36.41 -17.40
C ALA A 420 0.27 -35.46 -18.59
N ASN A 421 0.82 -34.24 -18.54
CA ASN A 421 0.57 -33.18 -19.53
C ASN A 421 1.83 -32.73 -20.28
N ASP A 422 2.96 -33.41 -20.11
CA ASP A 422 4.23 -33.10 -20.79
C ASP A 422 4.75 -31.69 -20.45
N LEU A 423 4.59 -31.27 -19.19
CA LEU A 423 5.08 -29.98 -18.67
C LEU A 423 6.47 -30.14 -18.06
N ALA A 424 7.32 -29.14 -18.24
CA ALA A 424 8.57 -29.02 -17.48
C ALA A 424 8.29 -28.60 -16.03
N VAL A 425 9.12 -29.04 -15.09
CA VAL A 425 9.08 -28.58 -13.70
C VAL A 425 10.35 -27.80 -13.36
N TYR A 426 10.17 -26.58 -12.88
CA TYR A 426 11.21 -25.78 -12.27
C TYR A 426 11.14 -25.95 -10.74
N GLY A 427 12.20 -26.51 -10.15
CA GLY A 427 12.26 -26.80 -8.72
C GLY A 427 12.52 -25.54 -7.88
N HIS A 428 11.71 -25.33 -6.84
CA HIS A 428 11.85 -24.20 -5.92
C HIS A 428 11.48 -24.66 -4.50
N VAL A 429 12.38 -24.68 -3.52
CA VAL A 429 13.82 -24.37 -3.47
C VAL A 429 14.48 -25.38 -2.50
N LEU A 430 15.75 -25.75 -2.72
CA LEU A 430 16.47 -26.67 -1.82
C LEU A 430 16.92 -26.02 -0.50
N VAL A 431 17.36 -24.76 -0.54
CA VAL A 431 17.88 -24.06 0.64
C VAL A 431 17.38 -22.64 0.69
N TRP A 432 16.67 -22.30 1.76
CA TRP A 432 16.20 -20.95 2.00
C TRP A 432 16.31 -20.60 3.48
N HIS A 433 16.33 -19.32 3.79
CA HIS A 433 16.34 -18.85 5.18
C HIS A 433 14.94 -18.92 5.82
N SER A 434 13.89 -18.85 4.99
CA SER A 434 12.50 -19.05 5.38
C SER A 434 12.03 -20.47 5.06
N GLN A 435 10.84 -20.85 5.56
CA GLN A 435 10.15 -22.13 5.33
C GLN A 435 11.08 -23.37 5.41
N THR A 436 12.00 -23.31 6.37
CA THR A 436 12.98 -24.36 6.66
C THR A 436 12.79 -24.87 8.08
N PRO A 437 12.57 -26.17 8.30
CA PRO A 437 12.28 -26.69 9.62
C PRO A 437 13.37 -26.36 10.64
N ALA A 438 12.96 -25.90 11.82
CA ALA A 438 13.88 -25.48 12.88
C ALA A 438 14.89 -26.58 13.29
N PHE A 439 14.54 -27.86 13.12
CA PHE A 439 15.42 -28.98 13.48
C PHE A 439 16.75 -28.96 12.72
N PHE A 440 16.83 -28.35 11.52
CA PHE A 440 18.09 -28.18 10.79
C PHE A 440 19.13 -27.48 11.65
N PHE A 441 18.71 -26.48 12.42
CA PHE A 441 19.55 -25.59 13.19
C PHE A 441 19.61 -25.93 14.68
N GLN A 442 19.02 -27.05 15.10
CA GLN A 442 18.94 -27.46 16.50
C GLN A 442 19.67 -28.77 16.77
N ALA A 443 20.28 -28.87 17.96
CA ALA A 443 20.76 -30.12 18.52
C ALA A 443 19.57 -31.00 18.97
N ALA A 444 19.85 -32.25 19.35
CA ALA A 444 18.82 -33.22 19.73
C ALA A 444 17.99 -32.82 20.96
N ASP A 445 18.47 -31.87 21.76
CA ASP A 445 17.77 -31.31 22.92
C ASP A 445 17.01 -30.01 22.61
N GLY A 446 16.94 -29.61 21.34
CA GLY A 446 16.29 -28.38 20.88
C GLY A 446 17.15 -27.12 21.00
N SER A 447 18.37 -27.21 21.55
CA SER A 447 19.26 -26.05 21.63
C SER A 447 19.81 -25.64 20.26
N PRO A 448 20.03 -24.35 19.97
CA PRO A 448 20.61 -23.92 18.69
C PRO A 448 22.02 -24.46 18.47
N LEU A 449 22.32 -24.90 17.26
CA LEU A 449 23.66 -25.28 16.83
C LEU A 449 24.61 -24.08 16.91
N THR A 450 25.84 -24.31 17.37
CA THR A 450 26.88 -23.28 17.48
C THR A 450 27.79 -23.23 16.26
N THR A 451 28.80 -22.36 16.28
CA THR A 451 29.85 -22.29 15.24
C THR A 451 31.02 -23.25 15.48
N SER A 452 30.87 -24.21 16.41
CA SER A 452 31.88 -25.24 16.67
C SER A 452 32.01 -26.19 15.47
N ASP A 453 33.21 -26.75 15.24
CA ASP A 453 33.44 -27.67 14.11
C ASP A 453 32.50 -28.90 14.15
N ALA A 454 32.12 -29.35 15.35
CA ALA A 454 31.18 -30.47 15.53
C ALA A 454 29.77 -30.10 15.08
N ASP A 455 29.27 -28.93 15.48
CA ASP A 455 27.92 -28.48 15.13
C ASP A 455 27.84 -28.07 13.65
N LYS A 456 28.90 -27.45 13.11
CA LYS A 456 29.03 -27.22 11.67
C LYS A 456 28.94 -28.53 10.89
N GLN A 457 29.59 -29.60 11.36
CA GLN A 457 29.51 -30.89 10.68
C GLN A 457 28.09 -31.46 10.69
N ILE A 458 27.35 -31.31 11.79
CA ILE A 458 25.93 -31.72 11.86
C ILE A 458 25.12 -31.01 10.77
N LEU A 459 25.29 -29.69 10.61
CA LEU A 459 24.56 -28.94 9.59
C LEU A 459 24.99 -29.31 8.17
N ARG A 460 26.29 -29.56 7.93
CA ARG A 460 26.77 -30.06 6.61
C ARG A 460 26.16 -31.41 6.25
N ASP A 461 26.09 -32.33 7.22
CA ASP A 461 25.51 -33.66 7.04
C ASP A 461 24.01 -33.56 6.72
N ARG A 462 23.26 -32.73 7.47
CA ARG A 462 21.83 -32.48 7.24
C ARG A 462 21.54 -31.80 5.91
N LEU A 463 22.35 -30.81 5.52
CA LEU A 463 22.24 -30.14 4.23
C LEU A 463 22.41 -31.15 3.08
N ARG A 464 23.45 -31.98 3.16
CA ARG A 464 23.70 -33.02 2.16
C ARG A 464 22.56 -34.04 2.12
N GLU A 465 22.16 -34.55 3.28
CA GLU A 465 21.09 -35.53 3.39
C GLU A 465 19.76 -35.00 2.83
N HIS A 466 19.42 -33.74 3.11
CA HIS A 466 18.24 -33.09 2.54
C HIS A 466 18.26 -33.11 1.01
N ILE A 467 19.31 -32.56 0.40
CA ILE A 467 19.43 -32.45 -1.06
C ILE A 467 19.41 -33.83 -1.72
N PHE A 468 20.12 -34.81 -1.16
CA PHE A 468 20.13 -36.17 -1.68
C PHE A 468 18.77 -36.87 -1.55
N ASN A 469 18.07 -36.71 -0.42
CA ASN A 469 16.76 -37.33 -0.24
C ASN A 469 15.72 -36.76 -1.21
N VAL A 470 15.75 -35.44 -1.48
CA VAL A 470 14.88 -34.81 -2.48
C VAL A 470 15.17 -35.38 -3.88
N ALA A 471 16.43 -35.40 -4.30
CA ALA A 471 16.85 -35.93 -5.60
C ALA A 471 16.51 -37.42 -5.74
N GLU A 472 16.79 -38.23 -4.71
CA GLU A 472 16.51 -39.67 -4.70
C GLU A 472 15.02 -39.95 -4.83
N TRP A 473 14.20 -39.22 -4.08
CA TRP A 473 12.75 -39.41 -4.11
C TRP A 473 12.18 -39.11 -5.49
N LEU A 474 12.52 -37.93 -6.05
CA LEU A 474 12.07 -37.54 -7.39
C LEU A 474 12.54 -38.53 -8.45
N ALA A 475 13.80 -38.97 -8.39
CA ALA A 475 14.34 -39.91 -9.35
C ALA A 475 13.72 -41.31 -9.24
N THR A 476 13.34 -41.72 -8.03
CA THR A 476 12.71 -43.01 -7.77
C THR A 476 11.27 -43.05 -8.29
N GLU A 477 10.50 -41.98 -8.07
CA GLU A 477 9.08 -41.94 -8.43
C GLU A 477 8.86 -41.56 -9.91
N TYR A 478 9.62 -40.60 -10.44
CA TYR A 478 9.42 -40.04 -11.79
C TYR A 478 10.52 -40.40 -12.80
N GLY A 479 11.53 -41.17 -12.37
CA GLY A 479 12.67 -41.61 -13.18
C GLY A 479 13.87 -40.67 -13.12
N GLU A 480 15.00 -41.12 -13.67
CA GLU A 480 16.27 -40.37 -13.65
C GLU A 480 16.17 -39.00 -14.35
N PHE A 481 16.91 -38.00 -13.85
CA PHE A 481 16.92 -36.65 -14.42
C PHE A 481 17.51 -36.64 -15.82
N GLY A 482 16.88 -35.92 -16.76
CA GLY A 482 17.19 -35.99 -18.19
C GLY A 482 16.70 -37.28 -18.89
N GLY A 483 15.99 -38.15 -18.15
CA GLY A 483 15.25 -39.30 -18.65
C GLY A 483 13.75 -38.98 -18.78
N THR A 484 12.92 -39.58 -17.93
CA THR A 484 11.47 -39.36 -17.88
C THR A 484 11.05 -38.30 -16.87
N ASN A 485 11.97 -37.86 -16.00
CA ASN A 485 11.67 -36.88 -14.98
C ASN A 485 11.34 -35.52 -15.63
N PRO A 486 10.21 -34.87 -15.28
CA PRO A 486 9.87 -33.56 -15.84
C PRO A 486 10.70 -32.42 -15.25
N LEU A 487 11.41 -32.63 -14.13
CA LEU A 487 12.24 -31.61 -13.51
C LEU A 487 13.54 -31.34 -14.28
N ASN A 488 13.75 -30.09 -14.70
CA ASN A 488 14.88 -29.68 -15.55
C ASN A 488 15.71 -28.50 -15.00
N ALA A 489 15.26 -27.84 -13.93
CA ALA A 489 15.97 -26.75 -13.28
C ALA A 489 15.65 -26.71 -11.79
N TRP A 490 16.52 -26.09 -10.98
CA TRP A 490 16.26 -25.88 -9.55
C TRP A 490 16.92 -24.62 -9.00
N ASP A 491 16.18 -23.83 -8.23
CA ASP A 491 16.74 -22.88 -7.26
C ASP A 491 17.44 -23.60 -6.10
N VAL A 492 18.76 -23.69 -6.18
CA VAL A 492 19.57 -24.39 -5.17
C VAL A 492 19.60 -23.61 -3.86
N VAL A 493 19.78 -22.29 -3.94
CA VAL A 493 19.71 -21.38 -2.80
C VAL A 493 18.86 -20.16 -3.16
N ASN A 494 18.03 -19.70 -2.23
CA ASN A 494 17.16 -18.54 -2.41
C ASN A 494 17.49 -17.42 -1.40
N GLU A 495 17.45 -16.17 -1.85
CA GLU A 495 17.45 -14.93 -1.03
C GLU A 495 18.59 -14.82 -0.02
N VAL A 496 19.80 -15.06 -0.49
CA VAL A 496 21.02 -15.05 0.34
C VAL A 496 21.67 -13.68 0.42
N VAL A 497 21.30 -12.74 -0.46
CA VAL A 497 21.81 -11.36 -0.46
C VAL A 497 21.00 -10.50 0.51
N SER A 498 21.67 -9.64 1.29
CA SER A 498 20.97 -8.70 2.18
C SER A 498 20.31 -7.57 1.40
N ASP A 499 19.18 -7.06 1.90
CA ASP A 499 18.47 -5.92 1.31
C ASP A 499 19.22 -4.60 1.53
N GLY A 500 19.99 -4.49 2.62
CA GLY A 500 20.86 -3.36 2.91
C GLY A 500 22.35 -3.61 2.66
N SER A 501 23.15 -2.57 2.93
CA SER A 501 24.63 -2.57 2.82
C SER A 501 25.34 -2.70 4.17
N GLU A 502 24.61 -3.11 5.22
CA GLU A 502 25.11 -3.21 6.59
C GLU A 502 26.25 -4.22 6.77
N TYR A 503 26.43 -5.13 5.80
CA TYR A 503 27.46 -6.15 5.81
C TYR A 503 28.40 -6.03 4.62
N ALA A 504 29.71 -6.02 4.89
CA ALA A 504 30.74 -5.86 3.87
C ALA A 504 30.78 -7.00 2.82
N ASP A 505 30.30 -8.19 3.17
CA ASP A 505 30.17 -9.33 2.26
C ASP A 505 28.84 -9.35 1.47
N GLY A 506 27.90 -8.47 1.83
CA GLY A 506 26.60 -8.30 1.21
C GLY A 506 25.57 -9.40 1.50
N LEU A 507 25.84 -10.29 2.44
CA LEU A 507 25.02 -11.49 2.68
C LEU A 507 24.06 -11.36 3.87
N ARG A 508 22.86 -11.91 3.72
CA ARG A 508 21.86 -12.05 4.78
C ARG A 508 22.41 -12.87 5.95
N ARG A 509 22.10 -12.47 7.19
CA ARG A 509 22.50 -13.20 8.42
C ARG A 509 21.49 -14.26 8.83
N SER A 510 21.28 -15.25 7.96
CA SER A 510 20.45 -16.43 8.24
C SER A 510 21.12 -17.40 9.21
N GLU A 511 20.36 -18.38 9.74
CA GLU A 511 20.93 -19.46 10.56
C GLU A 511 21.95 -20.32 9.79
N TRP A 512 21.72 -20.53 8.49
CA TRP A 512 22.70 -21.14 7.58
C TRP A 512 24.03 -20.38 7.60
N TYR A 513 23.98 -19.06 7.39
CA TYR A 513 25.16 -18.20 7.39
C TYR A 513 25.78 -18.10 8.79
N ARG A 514 24.99 -18.00 9.86
CA ARG A 514 25.50 -17.91 11.23
C ARG A 514 26.36 -19.11 11.59
N ILE A 515 25.92 -20.32 11.20
CA ILE A 515 26.58 -21.58 11.57
C ILE A 515 27.75 -21.88 10.61
N LEU A 516 27.50 -21.86 9.29
CA LEU A 516 28.49 -22.27 8.30
C LEU A 516 29.31 -21.09 7.77
N GLY A 517 28.72 -19.90 7.66
CA GLY A 517 29.26 -18.79 6.88
C GLY A 517 28.99 -19.01 5.39
N GLU A 518 29.59 -18.20 4.51
CA GLU A 518 29.37 -18.28 3.04
C GLU A 518 29.55 -19.69 2.44
N GLU A 519 30.30 -20.59 3.10
CA GLU A 519 30.51 -21.98 2.64
C GLU A 519 29.22 -22.79 2.47
N PHE A 520 28.10 -22.42 3.11
CA PHE A 520 26.85 -23.16 2.91
C PHE A 520 26.37 -23.06 1.46
N ILE A 521 26.61 -21.92 0.79
CA ILE A 521 26.21 -21.71 -0.61
C ILE A 521 27.02 -22.63 -1.51
N ASP A 522 28.35 -22.63 -1.36
CA ASP A 522 29.26 -23.50 -2.10
C ASP A 522 28.88 -24.98 -1.96
N LEU A 523 28.58 -25.43 -0.73
CA LEU A 523 28.21 -26.80 -0.44
C LEU A 523 26.85 -27.18 -1.03
N SER A 524 25.86 -26.29 -0.98
CA SER A 524 24.54 -26.54 -1.57
C SER A 524 24.64 -26.82 -3.06
N PHE A 525 25.38 -26.01 -3.80
CA PHE A 525 25.61 -26.23 -5.24
C PHE A 525 26.40 -27.50 -5.51
N GLN A 526 27.46 -27.78 -4.75
CA GLN A 526 28.24 -29.02 -4.92
C GLN A 526 27.38 -30.27 -4.67
N TYR A 527 26.52 -30.24 -3.66
CA TYR A 527 25.64 -31.37 -3.35
C TYR A 527 24.48 -31.50 -4.34
N ALA A 528 23.90 -30.38 -4.78
CA ALA A 528 22.88 -30.39 -5.82
C ALA A 528 23.45 -30.94 -7.13
N ASP A 529 24.64 -30.50 -7.51
CA ASP A 529 25.30 -31.00 -8.71
C ASP A 529 25.59 -32.50 -8.64
N GLU A 530 26.14 -32.96 -7.53
CA GLU A 530 26.39 -34.39 -7.34
C GLU A 530 25.08 -35.21 -7.35
N ALA A 531 24.02 -34.73 -6.70
CA ALA A 531 22.77 -35.46 -6.61
C ALA A 531 22.01 -35.49 -7.95
N PHE A 532 21.75 -34.32 -8.54
CA PHE A 532 20.88 -34.18 -9.71
C PHE A 532 21.61 -34.42 -11.04
N ASN A 533 22.91 -34.12 -11.13
CA ASN A 533 23.67 -34.17 -12.39
C ASN A 533 24.69 -35.33 -12.48
N ASP A 534 24.93 -36.07 -11.39
CA ASP A 534 25.80 -37.27 -11.39
C ASP A 534 25.05 -38.52 -10.89
N VAL A 535 24.62 -38.54 -9.63
CA VAL A 535 24.13 -39.76 -8.96
C VAL A 535 22.77 -40.23 -9.48
N TYR A 536 21.84 -39.31 -9.72
CA TYR A 536 20.47 -39.60 -10.16
C TYR A 536 20.18 -39.12 -11.60
N ALA A 537 21.22 -38.74 -12.34
CA ALA A 537 21.13 -38.35 -13.75
C ALA A 537 21.05 -39.58 -14.66
N ALA A 538 20.31 -39.47 -15.77
CA ALA A 538 20.18 -40.54 -16.74
C ALA A 538 21.50 -40.75 -17.52
N ASP A 539 21.82 -42.02 -17.80
CA ASP A 539 23.03 -42.40 -18.53
C ASP A 539 23.14 -41.65 -19.88
N GLY A 540 24.27 -40.94 -20.08
CA GLY A 540 24.58 -40.23 -21.32
C GLY A 540 24.00 -38.83 -21.43
N THR A 541 23.40 -38.31 -20.36
CA THR A 541 23.09 -36.89 -20.20
C THR A 541 24.29 -36.13 -19.63
N ASP A 542 24.36 -34.83 -19.90
CA ASP A 542 25.37 -33.93 -19.34
C ASP A 542 24.61 -32.83 -18.61
N ARG A 543 24.74 -32.78 -17.28
CA ARG A 543 24.06 -31.82 -16.39
C ARG A 543 22.56 -31.60 -16.73
N PRO A 544 21.70 -32.63 -16.64
CA PRO A 544 20.31 -32.53 -17.06
C PRO A 544 19.45 -31.57 -16.21
N VAL A 545 19.92 -31.13 -15.04
CA VAL A 545 19.24 -30.15 -14.18
C VAL A 545 20.10 -28.90 -14.07
N THR A 546 19.55 -27.77 -14.54
CA THR A 546 20.21 -26.45 -14.47
C THR A 546 20.10 -25.89 -13.05
N LEU A 547 21.23 -25.50 -12.45
CA LEU A 547 21.28 -25.06 -11.05
C LEU A 547 21.36 -23.53 -10.92
N PHE A 548 20.34 -22.94 -10.29
CA PHE A 548 20.20 -21.50 -10.12
C PHE A 548 20.44 -21.05 -8.66
N ILE A 549 21.03 -19.86 -8.52
CA ILE A 549 20.85 -19.01 -7.32
C ILE A 549 19.71 -18.04 -7.63
N ASN A 550 18.75 -17.85 -6.72
CA ASN A 550 17.58 -16.98 -6.96
C ASN A 550 17.46 -15.90 -5.87
N ASP A 551 17.06 -14.68 -6.24
CA ASP A 551 16.91 -13.55 -5.30
C ASP A 551 15.94 -12.49 -5.85
N TYR A 552 15.30 -11.72 -4.96
CA TYR A 552 14.48 -10.54 -5.30
C TYR A 552 15.27 -9.24 -5.25
N ASN A 553 14.70 -8.14 -5.76
CA ASN A 553 15.30 -6.80 -5.80
C ASN A 553 16.63 -6.76 -6.59
N THR A 554 16.85 -7.70 -7.50
CA THR A 554 18.03 -7.74 -8.38
C THR A 554 18.04 -6.63 -9.44
N GLU A 555 16.88 -6.00 -9.64
CA GLU A 555 16.63 -4.79 -10.42
C GLU A 555 16.94 -3.50 -9.65
N GLN A 556 17.19 -3.58 -8.33
CA GLN A 556 17.62 -2.44 -7.53
C GLN A 556 19.15 -2.36 -7.51
N SER A 557 19.72 -1.27 -8.02
CA SER A 557 21.17 -1.11 -8.24
C SER A 557 22.03 -1.49 -7.03
N GLY A 558 21.60 -1.12 -5.82
CA GLY A 558 22.30 -1.45 -4.58
C GLY A 558 22.43 -2.96 -4.34
N LYS A 559 21.32 -3.71 -4.42
CA LYS A 559 21.31 -5.17 -4.20
C LYS A 559 21.88 -5.91 -5.42
N GLN A 560 21.61 -5.43 -6.63
CA GLN A 560 22.20 -5.92 -7.87
C GLN A 560 23.72 -6.01 -7.80
N GLY A 561 24.40 -4.96 -7.35
CA GLY A 561 25.86 -4.95 -7.23
C GLY A 561 26.39 -5.98 -6.21
N ARG A 562 25.68 -6.20 -5.10
CA ARG A 562 26.03 -7.23 -4.11
C ARG A 562 25.80 -8.65 -4.66
N TYR A 563 24.73 -8.83 -5.43
CA TYR A 563 24.41 -10.10 -6.06
C TYR A 563 25.44 -10.46 -7.13
N LEU A 564 25.80 -9.52 -8.01
CA LEU A 564 26.88 -9.69 -8.99
C LEU A 564 28.19 -10.08 -8.28
N ALA A 565 28.58 -9.34 -7.25
CA ALA A 565 29.79 -9.62 -6.48
C ALA A 565 29.77 -11.00 -5.80
N LEU A 566 28.60 -11.53 -5.41
CA LEU A 566 28.49 -12.89 -4.89
C LEU A 566 28.71 -13.92 -6.00
N VAL A 567 28.07 -13.76 -7.15
CA VAL A 567 28.16 -14.68 -8.28
C VAL A 567 29.59 -14.77 -8.82
N GLU A 568 30.28 -13.63 -8.97
CA GLU A 568 31.70 -13.59 -9.34
C GLU A 568 32.57 -14.39 -8.36
N ARG A 569 32.33 -14.23 -7.05
CA ARG A 569 33.05 -14.97 -6.01
C ARG A 569 32.77 -16.47 -6.07
N LEU A 570 31.55 -16.90 -6.38
CA LEU A 570 31.19 -18.31 -6.55
C LEU A 570 31.91 -18.92 -7.77
N LEU A 571 31.91 -18.22 -8.91
CA LEU A 571 32.62 -18.62 -10.13
C LEU A 571 34.13 -18.70 -9.91
N GLU A 572 34.73 -17.72 -9.22
CA GLU A 572 36.17 -17.73 -8.88
C GLU A 572 36.55 -18.95 -8.02
N ARG A 573 35.64 -19.39 -7.14
CA ARG A 573 35.83 -20.59 -6.31
C ARG A 573 35.53 -21.91 -7.04
N GLY A 574 35.01 -21.85 -8.27
CA GLY A 574 34.64 -23.03 -9.06
C GLY A 574 33.41 -23.75 -8.52
N VAL A 575 32.47 -23.02 -7.91
CA VAL A 575 31.15 -23.55 -7.53
C VAL A 575 30.35 -23.90 -8.80
N PRO A 576 29.67 -25.06 -8.88
CA PRO A 576 28.93 -25.49 -10.06
C PRO A 576 27.56 -24.80 -10.16
N ILE A 577 27.59 -23.47 -10.32
CA ILE A 577 26.42 -22.64 -10.62
C ILE A 577 26.24 -22.53 -12.13
N ASP A 578 25.06 -22.84 -12.64
CA ASP A 578 24.75 -22.74 -14.07
C ASP A 578 24.07 -21.41 -14.41
N GLY A 579 23.30 -20.84 -13.47
CA GLY A 579 22.54 -19.62 -13.74
C GLY A 579 22.20 -18.74 -12.53
N VAL A 580 21.69 -17.54 -12.82
CA VAL A 580 21.17 -16.57 -11.86
C VAL A 580 19.67 -16.34 -12.10
N GLY A 581 18.90 -16.30 -11.02
CA GLY A 581 17.47 -16.02 -11.02
C GLY A 581 17.18 -14.59 -10.62
N HIS A 582 16.18 -14.02 -11.30
CA HIS A 582 15.60 -12.72 -11.05
C HIS A 582 14.11 -12.92 -10.73
N GLN A 583 13.74 -12.80 -9.46
CA GLN A 583 12.33 -12.98 -9.05
C GLN A 583 11.42 -11.93 -9.72
N PHE A 584 11.84 -10.65 -9.75
CA PHE A 584 11.07 -9.54 -10.31
C PHE A 584 9.65 -9.37 -9.70
N HIS A 585 9.57 -9.41 -8.37
CA HIS A 585 8.40 -8.94 -7.62
C HIS A 585 8.32 -7.41 -7.62
N VAL A 586 7.74 -6.82 -8.67
CA VAL A 586 7.79 -5.37 -8.90
C VAL A 586 6.42 -4.70 -8.77
N SER A 587 6.38 -3.38 -8.89
CA SER A 587 5.17 -2.58 -9.00
C SER A 587 5.28 -1.65 -10.21
N LEU A 588 4.19 -0.96 -10.57
CA LEU A 588 4.22 0.04 -11.64
C LEU A 588 5.22 1.19 -11.40
N ALA A 589 5.72 1.37 -10.16
CA ALA A 589 6.73 2.37 -9.84
C ALA A 589 8.16 1.95 -10.24
N MET A 590 8.42 0.65 -10.43
CA MET A 590 9.74 0.16 -10.84
C MET A 590 9.88 0.27 -12.36
N PRO A 591 10.76 1.10 -12.93
CA PRO A 591 10.87 1.22 -14.38
C PRO A 591 11.33 -0.09 -15.04
N VAL A 592 10.73 -0.43 -16.19
CA VAL A 592 11.10 -1.62 -16.97
C VAL A 592 12.59 -1.65 -17.34
N SER A 593 13.23 -0.49 -17.52
CA SER A 593 14.67 -0.40 -17.79
C SER A 593 15.53 -0.95 -16.65
N ALA A 594 15.04 -1.00 -15.41
CA ALA A 594 15.74 -1.63 -14.30
C ALA A 594 15.77 -3.16 -14.43
N LEU A 595 14.70 -3.76 -14.96
CA LEU A 595 14.64 -5.20 -15.25
C LEU A 595 15.61 -5.54 -16.38
N GLU A 596 15.64 -4.72 -17.44
CA GLU A 596 16.61 -4.86 -18.53
C GLU A 596 18.05 -4.75 -18.01
N GLN A 597 18.33 -3.75 -17.16
CA GLN A 597 19.65 -3.58 -16.58
C GLN A 597 20.06 -4.77 -15.70
N ALA A 598 19.13 -5.37 -14.95
CA ALA A 598 19.40 -6.58 -14.18
C ALA A 598 19.86 -7.73 -15.08
N ILE A 599 19.17 -7.96 -16.19
CA ILE A 599 19.54 -9.01 -17.16
C ILE A 599 20.90 -8.69 -17.80
N ARG A 600 21.10 -7.45 -18.25
CA ARG A 600 22.36 -7.04 -18.90
C ARG A 600 23.57 -7.11 -17.98
N THR A 601 23.38 -7.00 -16.66
CA THR A 601 24.48 -7.00 -15.68
C THR A 601 25.22 -8.33 -15.63
N PHE A 602 24.55 -9.45 -15.94
CA PHE A 602 25.14 -10.78 -15.88
C PHE A 602 25.55 -11.34 -17.24
N SER A 603 25.26 -10.66 -18.36
CA SER A 603 25.52 -11.16 -19.73
C SER A 603 27.00 -11.43 -20.06
N ASP A 604 27.95 -10.82 -19.35
CA ASP A 604 29.39 -11.05 -19.54
C ASP A 604 29.92 -12.25 -18.70
N LEU A 605 29.09 -12.83 -17.84
CA LEU A 605 29.44 -13.98 -17.00
C LEU A 605 29.04 -15.30 -17.67
N PRO A 606 29.74 -16.41 -17.38
CA PRO A 606 29.43 -17.73 -17.95
C PRO A 606 28.25 -18.39 -17.21
N VAL A 607 27.14 -17.68 -17.05
CA VAL A 607 25.90 -18.13 -16.40
C VAL A 607 24.71 -17.79 -17.28
N THR A 608 23.72 -18.68 -17.34
CA THR A 608 22.42 -18.36 -17.93
C THR A 608 21.57 -17.58 -16.93
N GLN A 609 20.51 -16.91 -17.38
CA GLN A 609 19.63 -16.12 -16.53
C GLN A 609 18.21 -16.65 -16.57
N VAL A 610 17.39 -16.39 -15.56
CA VAL A 610 15.98 -16.81 -15.54
C VAL A 610 15.12 -15.77 -14.83
N VAL A 611 13.95 -15.49 -15.40
CA VAL A 611 12.90 -14.72 -14.70
C VAL A 611 12.02 -15.72 -13.97
N THR A 612 12.05 -15.72 -12.65
CA THR A 612 11.53 -16.83 -11.83
C THR A 612 10.14 -16.57 -11.26
N GLU A 613 9.79 -15.32 -10.93
CA GLU A 613 8.62 -15.03 -10.08
C GLU A 613 7.90 -13.72 -10.48
N LEU A 614 7.83 -13.41 -11.78
CA LEU A 614 7.33 -12.12 -12.24
C LEU A 614 5.89 -11.88 -11.80
N ASP A 615 5.69 -10.79 -11.06
CA ASP A 615 4.38 -10.23 -10.75
C ASP A 615 4.49 -8.70 -10.59
N VAL A 616 3.45 -7.96 -11.01
CA VAL A 616 3.52 -6.49 -11.13
C VAL A 616 2.32 -5.85 -10.45
N THR A 617 2.44 -5.46 -9.18
CA THR A 617 1.28 -4.90 -8.45
C THR A 617 0.83 -3.54 -9.00
N THR A 618 -0.48 -3.37 -9.19
CA THR A 618 -1.11 -2.11 -9.62
C THR A 618 -1.16 -1.05 -8.51
N GLY A 619 -1.05 -1.44 -7.24
CA GLY A 619 -1.45 -0.62 -6.10
C GLY A 619 -2.95 -0.75 -5.79
N THR A 620 -3.36 -0.23 -4.64
CA THR A 620 -4.77 -0.21 -4.18
C THR A 620 -5.26 1.24 -4.01
N PRO A 621 -6.54 1.52 -4.36
CA PRO A 621 -7.49 0.64 -5.02
C PRO A 621 -7.11 0.35 -6.49
N VAL A 622 -7.45 -0.85 -6.98
CA VAL A 622 -7.30 -1.19 -8.40
C VAL A 622 -8.28 -0.36 -9.22
N SER A 623 -7.81 0.23 -10.31
CA SER A 623 -8.63 0.99 -11.26
C SER A 623 -8.36 0.55 -12.70
N GLU A 624 -9.29 0.86 -13.60
CA GLU A 624 -9.13 0.58 -15.02
C GLU A 624 -7.85 1.23 -15.60
N ALA A 625 -7.56 2.47 -15.21
CA ALA A 625 -6.34 3.16 -15.61
C ALA A 625 -5.07 2.40 -15.19
N LEU A 626 -5.01 1.91 -13.95
CA LEU A 626 -3.87 1.13 -13.46
C LEU A 626 -3.74 -0.23 -14.15
N LEU A 627 -4.86 -0.89 -14.47
CA LEU A 627 -4.85 -2.14 -15.25
C LEU A 627 -4.33 -1.90 -16.67
N ILE A 628 -4.73 -0.80 -17.31
CA ILE A 628 -4.21 -0.41 -18.63
C ILE A 628 -2.71 -0.14 -18.54
N GLU A 629 -2.25 0.67 -17.58
CA GLU A 629 -0.81 0.92 -17.41
C GLU A 629 -0.01 -0.36 -17.13
N GLN A 630 -0.55 -1.28 -16.33
CA GLN A 630 0.01 -2.61 -16.16
C GLN A 630 0.10 -3.40 -17.48
N GLY A 631 -0.91 -3.29 -18.35
CA GLY A 631 -0.86 -3.84 -19.71
C GLY A 631 0.34 -3.35 -20.50
N TYR A 632 0.58 -2.04 -20.50
CA TYR A 632 1.76 -1.50 -21.17
C TYR A 632 3.06 -1.91 -20.48
N TYR A 633 3.08 -2.01 -19.15
CA TYR A 633 4.23 -2.47 -18.38
C TYR A 633 4.64 -3.89 -18.80
N TYR A 634 3.69 -4.84 -18.79
CA TYR A 634 3.95 -6.22 -19.19
C TYR A 634 4.39 -6.31 -20.65
N ARG A 635 3.83 -5.48 -21.54
CA ARG A 635 4.29 -5.43 -22.94
C ARG A 635 5.75 -5.03 -23.04
N ASP A 636 6.12 -3.94 -22.38
CA ASP A 636 7.47 -3.41 -22.47
C ASP A 636 8.47 -4.38 -21.77
N ALA A 637 8.09 -5.01 -20.65
CA ALA A 637 8.87 -6.06 -19.99
C ALA A 637 9.04 -7.32 -20.86
N PHE A 638 7.97 -7.85 -21.46
CA PHE A 638 8.07 -9.01 -22.35
C PHE A 638 8.84 -8.70 -23.64
N ARG A 639 8.84 -7.46 -24.12
CA ARG A 639 9.75 -7.04 -25.21
C ARG A 639 11.20 -7.07 -24.76
N VAL A 640 11.53 -6.59 -23.56
CA VAL A 640 12.87 -6.75 -22.98
C VAL A 640 13.26 -8.23 -22.90
N PHE A 641 12.36 -9.12 -22.47
CA PHE A 641 12.65 -10.55 -22.43
C PHE A 641 12.88 -11.15 -23.83
N ARG A 642 12.09 -10.76 -24.84
CA ARG A 642 12.32 -11.17 -26.24
C ARG A 642 13.64 -10.65 -26.79
N GLU A 643 14.02 -9.43 -26.46
CA GLU A 643 15.27 -8.82 -26.91
C GLU A 643 16.51 -9.47 -26.28
N ASN A 644 16.37 -10.04 -25.08
CA ASN A 644 17.43 -10.73 -24.35
C ASN A 644 17.19 -12.25 -24.27
N ILE A 645 16.40 -12.82 -25.18
CA ILE A 645 15.92 -14.21 -25.09
C ILE A 645 17.07 -15.23 -25.09
N ASP A 646 18.17 -14.93 -25.77
CA ASP A 646 19.37 -15.78 -25.83
C ASP A 646 20.11 -15.89 -24.48
N GLU A 647 19.84 -14.97 -23.55
CA GLU A 647 20.41 -14.96 -22.19
C GLU A 647 19.50 -15.66 -21.17
N LEU A 648 18.23 -15.92 -21.54
CA LEU A 648 17.19 -16.41 -20.64
C LEU A 648 16.98 -17.92 -20.80
N TYR A 649 16.81 -18.60 -19.66
CA TYR A 649 16.47 -20.02 -19.58
C TYR A 649 14.96 -20.23 -19.60
N SER A 650 14.20 -19.41 -18.88
CA SER A 650 12.73 -19.38 -18.90
C SER A 650 12.20 -18.04 -18.34
N VAL A 651 10.90 -17.81 -18.52
CA VAL A 651 10.17 -16.69 -17.89
C VAL A 651 8.94 -17.23 -17.17
N THR A 652 8.91 -17.09 -15.85
CA THR A 652 7.83 -17.60 -15.00
C THR A 652 7.03 -16.46 -14.37
N VAL A 653 5.70 -16.57 -14.43
CA VAL A 653 4.76 -15.67 -13.75
C VAL A 653 4.34 -16.29 -12.42
N TRP A 654 4.36 -15.52 -11.33
CA TRP A 654 4.15 -16.05 -9.97
C TRP A 654 2.67 -16.16 -9.56
N GLY A 655 1.93 -16.96 -10.32
CA GLY A 655 0.53 -17.29 -10.04
C GLY A 655 -0.35 -17.23 -11.29
N LEU A 656 -1.52 -17.89 -11.23
CA LEU A 656 -2.45 -17.96 -12.36
C LEU A 656 -3.44 -16.78 -12.41
N THR A 657 -4.08 -16.43 -11.30
CA THR A 657 -5.10 -15.37 -11.23
C THR A 657 -4.85 -14.39 -10.07
N ASP A 658 -5.26 -13.14 -10.22
CA ASP A 658 -4.99 -12.06 -9.26
C ASP A 658 -5.35 -12.40 -7.80
N GLY A 659 -6.54 -12.95 -7.54
CA GLY A 659 -7.01 -13.30 -6.21
C GLY A 659 -6.30 -14.49 -5.57
N ARG A 660 -5.50 -15.22 -6.36
CA ARG A 660 -4.63 -16.31 -5.89
C ARG A 660 -3.21 -15.83 -5.58
N SER A 661 -2.83 -14.65 -6.05
CA SER A 661 -1.50 -14.10 -5.77
C SER A 661 -1.32 -13.80 -4.28
N TRP A 662 -0.14 -14.15 -3.75
CA TRP A 662 0.33 -13.72 -2.43
C TRP A 662 0.41 -12.19 -2.29
N ARG A 663 0.41 -11.44 -3.40
CA ARG A 663 0.43 -9.96 -3.44
C ARG A 663 -0.92 -9.33 -3.79
N SER A 664 -2.03 -10.07 -3.74
CA SER A 664 -3.39 -9.56 -4.02
C SER A 664 -3.80 -8.38 -3.14
N ALA A 665 -3.28 -8.27 -1.92
CA ALA A 665 -3.49 -7.10 -1.04
C ALA A 665 -2.89 -5.79 -1.59
N ASN A 666 -1.94 -5.89 -2.52
CA ASN A 666 -1.24 -4.76 -3.15
C ASN A 666 -1.79 -4.42 -4.54
N GLY A 667 -2.89 -5.04 -4.96
CA GLY A 667 -3.56 -4.77 -6.23
C GLY A 667 -3.81 -6.03 -7.04
N ALA A 668 -3.74 -5.91 -8.37
CA ALA A 668 -4.07 -6.98 -9.31
C ALA A 668 -2.82 -7.40 -10.10
N PRO A 669 -1.89 -8.22 -9.55
CA PRO A 669 -0.51 -8.31 -10.05
C PRO A 669 -0.27 -9.21 -11.27
N LEU A 670 -1.22 -10.06 -11.67
CA LEU A 670 -1.00 -11.16 -12.63
C LEU A 670 -1.65 -10.91 -14.01
N LEU A 671 -1.57 -11.88 -14.92
CA LEU A 671 -2.03 -11.76 -16.30
C LEU A 671 -3.54 -12.01 -16.47
N PHE A 672 -4.15 -12.79 -15.58
CA PHE A 672 -5.56 -13.16 -15.64
C PHE A 672 -6.31 -12.73 -14.38
N ASP A 673 -7.58 -12.40 -14.54
CA ASP A 673 -8.48 -12.11 -13.42
C ASP A 673 -9.05 -13.40 -12.80
N ASP A 674 -9.80 -13.27 -11.70
CA ASP A 674 -10.40 -14.41 -11.01
C ASP A 674 -11.55 -15.08 -11.77
N ALA A 675 -11.94 -14.52 -12.93
CA ALA A 675 -12.85 -15.13 -13.89
C ALA A 675 -12.11 -15.86 -15.02
N TYR A 676 -10.78 -16.02 -14.88
CA TYR A 676 -9.89 -16.66 -15.86
C TYR A 676 -9.87 -15.93 -17.22
N GLN A 677 -10.17 -14.63 -17.24
CA GLN A 677 -10.14 -13.81 -18.44
C GLN A 677 -8.81 -13.06 -18.56
N GLY A 678 -8.35 -12.84 -19.79
CA GLY A 678 -7.15 -12.06 -20.07
C GLY A 678 -7.33 -10.60 -19.67
N LYS A 679 -6.45 -10.08 -18.81
CA LYS A 679 -6.38 -8.66 -18.46
C LYS A 679 -5.60 -7.89 -19.53
N PRO A 680 -5.59 -6.53 -19.51
CA PRO A 680 -4.63 -5.77 -20.33
C PRO A 680 -3.18 -6.25 -20.13
N ALA A 681 -2.81 -6.71 -18.93
CA ALA A 681 -1.53 -7.39 -18.65
C ALA A 681 -1.24 -8.57 -19.59
N TYR A 682 -2.20 -9.48 -19.78
CA TYR A 682 -2.10 -10.60 -20.73
C TYR A 682 -1.87 -10.09 -22.16
N PHE A 683 -2.74 -9.17 -22.65
CA PHE A 683 -2.65 -8.65 -24.02
C PHE A 683 -1.31 -7.93 -24.25
N GLY A 684 -0.81 -7.24 -23.24
CA GLY A 684 0.51 -6.63 -23.25
C GLY A 684 1.61 -7.66 -23.38
N ALA A 685 1.61 -8.69 -22.53
CA ALA A 685 2.62 -9.75 -22.54
C ALA A 685 2.73 -10.44 -23.92
N VAL A 686 1.61 -10.67 -24.62
CA VAL A 686 1.60 -11.24 -25.99
C VAL A 686 1.79 -10.22 -27.12
N ASP A 687 2.06 -8.95 -26.79
CA ASP A 687 2.26 -7.82 -27.71
C ASP A 687 1.06 -7.56 -28.65
N GLU A 688 -0.17 -7.69 -28.11
CA GLU A 688 -1.43 -7.38 -28.79
C GLU A 688 -1.90 -5.93 -28.53
N GLU A 689 -3.02 -5.55 -29.16
CA GLU A 689 -3.59 -4.21 -29.01
C GLU A 689 -4.08 -3.98 -27.57
N LEU A 690 -3.69 -2.84 -27.00
CA LEU A 690 -4.09 -2.41 -25.66
C LEU A 690 -5.07 -1.23 -25.75
N PRO A 691 -5.98 -1.10 -24.77
CA PRO A 691 -6.76 0.13 -24.61
C PRO A 691 -5.85 1.37 -24.57
N ALA A 692 -6.38 2.51 -24.99
CA ALA A 692 -5.65 3.77 -24.88
C ALA A 692 -5.33 4.07 -23.40
N ARG A 693 -4.09 4.50 -23.12
CA ARG A 693 -3.68 4.92 -21.78
C ARG A 693 -4.58 6.05 -21.28
N GLN A 694 -5.09 5.92 -20.06
CA GLN A 694 -5.85 6.98 -19.39
C GLN A 694 -4.87 7.92 -18.67
N ARG A 695 -4.21 8.80 -19.43
CA ARG A 695 -3.14 9.65 -18.87
C ARG A 695 -3.67 10.83 -18.09
N SER A 696 -3.00 11.14 -16.99
CA SER A 696 -3.19 12.36 -16.23
C SER A 696 -1.87 13.02 -15.85
N ALA A 697 -1.89 14.31 -15.59
CA ALA A 697 -0.73 15.05 -15.09
C ALA A 697 -1.16 16.25 -14.24
N PHE A 698 -0.34 16.60 -13.25
CA PHE A 698 -0.47 17.88 -12.55
C PHE A 698 0.21 18.98 -13.35
N VAL A 699 -0.45 20.14 -13.44
CA VAL A 699 0.11 21.34 -14.04
C VAL A 699 0.27 22.38 -12.94
N PHE A 700 1.52 22.62 -12.55
CA PHE A 700 1.82 23.61 -11.52
C PHE A 700 1.61 25.03 -12.04
N GLY A 701 1.07 25.88 -11.16
CA GLY A 701 0.86 27.28 -11.44
C GLY A 701 2.19 28.00 -11.73
N GLY A 702 2.18 28.92 -12.69
CA GLY A 702 3.36 29.70 -13.05
C GLY A 702 3.21 30.37 -14.41
N SER A 703 3.95 31.44 -14.62
CA SER A 703 4.01 32.15 -15.89
C SER A 703 5.43 32.06 -16.46
N VAL A 704 5.53 31.61 -17.70
CA VAL A 704 6.76 31.69 -18.50
C VAL A 704 6.44 32.55 -19.72
N PRO A 705 7.01 33.76 -19.84
CA PRO A 705 6.79 34.61 -21.00
C PRO A 705 7.24 33.93 -22.29
N VAL A 706 6.41 34.00 -23.33
CA VAL A 706 6.77 33.47 -24.66
C VAL A 706 7.58 34.52 -25.42
N ASP A 707 8.87 34.59 -25.11
CA ASP A 707 9.87 35.46 -25.74
C ASP A 707 11.12 34.68 -26.22
N ASP A 708 12.16 35.40 -26.65
CA ASP A 708 13.40 34.79 -27.18
C ASP A 708 14.16 33.95 -26.13
N ALA A 709 13.86 34.09 -24.83
CA ALA A 709 14.50 33.34 -23.75
C ALA A 709 13.65 32.17 -23.24
N ALA A 710 12.39 32.05 -23.70
CA ALA A 710 11.40 31.11 -23.19
C ALA A 710 11.87 29.65 -23.21
N THR A 711 12.53 29.22 -24.28
CA THR A 711 13.04 27.85 -24.47
C THR A 711 14.19 27.50 -23.52
N THR A 712 14.81 28.50 -22.91
CA THR A 712 15.93 28.35 -21.96
C THR A 712 15.56 28.76 -20.53
N ALA A 713 14.27 28.96 -20.26
CA ALA A 713 13.80 29.36 -18.94
C ALA A 713 14.12 28.27 -17.90
N SER A 714 14.71 28.68 -16.78
CA SER A 714 15.11 27.78 -15.68
C SER A 714 13.94 26.97 -15.10
N GLU A 715 12.72 27.49 -15.24
CA GLU A 715 11.48 26.87 -14.81
C GLU A 715 11.28 25.46 -15.38
N TRP A 716 11.78 25.19 -16.59
CA TRP A 716 11.62 23.90 -17.26
C TRP A 716 12.54 22.82 -16.69
N ALA A 717 13.67 23.19 -16.07
CA ALA A 717 14.59 22.22 -15.45
C ALA A 717 14.07 21.68 -14.10
N ARG A 718 13.14 22.40 -13.47
CA ARG A 718 12.66 22.09 -12.10
C ARG A 718 11.75 20.87 -12.01
N LEU A 719 11.22 20.39 -13.13
CA LEU A 719 10.31 19.25 -13.16
C LEU A 719 10.68 18.32 -14.31
N PRO A 720 10.47 17.00 -14.19
CA PRO A 720 10.68 16.09 -15.29
C PRO A 720 9.72 16.38 -16.45
N LEU A 721 10.15 16.07 -17.67
CA LEU A 721 9.31 16.17 -18.86
C LEU A 721 8.44 14.91 -19.00
N LEU A 722 7.22 15.09 -19.47
CA LEU A 722 6.30 14.01 -19.81
C LEU A 722 6.62 13.49 -21.21
N PRO A 723 6.81 12.18 -21.41
CA PRO A 723 7.24 11.64 -22.69
C PRO A 723 6.13 11.65 -23.76
N ILE A 724 6.51 12.00 -24.99
CA ILE A 724 5.72 11.90 -26.23
C ILE A 724 6.35 10.76 -27.05
N GLU A 725 6.03 9.53 -26.65
CA GLU A 725 6.62 8.30 -27.22
C GLU A 725 8.16 8.42 -27.31
N GLN A 726 8.75 8.20 -28.49
CA GLN A 726 10.19 8.39 -28.74
C GLN A 726 10.50 9.71 -29.48
N SER A 727 9.48 10.51 -29.79
CA SER A 727 9.63 11.71 -30.63
C SER A 727 9.90 12.98 -29.83
N GLY A 728 9.77 12.95 -28.51
CA GLY A 728 10.01 14.12 -27.68
C GLY A 728 9.44 14.01 -26.28
N ALA A 729 9.38 15.14 -25.60
CA ALA A 729 8.77 15.26 -24.27
C ALA A 729 8.25 16.69 -24.05
N PHE A 730 7.37 16.89 -23.08
CA PHE A 730 6.77 18.20 -22.81
C PHE A 730 6.54 18.48 -21.34
N GLN A 731 6.27 19.74 -21.04
CA GLN A 731 5.88 20.20 -19.72
C GLN A 731 4.96 21.42 -19.83
N LEU A 732 4.16 21.65 -18.80
CA LEU A 732 3.14 22.70 -18.80
C LEU A 732 3.27 23.61 -17.56
N ARG A 733 2.86 24.86 -17.70
CA ARG A 733 2.58 25.81 -16.61
C ARG A 733 1.23 26.48 -16.86
N TRP A 734 0.54 26.89 -15.82
CA TRP A 734 -0.74 27.58 -15.98
C TRP A 734 -0.84 28.86 -15.16
N GLU A 735 -1.59 29.81 -15.72
CA GLU A 735 -2.12 30.98 -15.04
C GLU A 735 -3.55 31.22 -15.55
N PRO A 736 -4.40 31.99 -14.83
CA PRO A 736 -5.75 32.27 -15.30
C PRO A 736 -5.77 32.76 -16.76
N GLY A 737 -6.45 32.01 -17.63
CA GLY A 737 -6.57 32.30 -19.05
C GLY A 737 -5.49 31.72 -19.98
N THR A 738 -4.36 31.23 -19.45
CA THR A 738 -3.24 30.73 -20.28
C THR A 738 -2.64 29.44 -19.75
N LEU A 739 -2.45 28.47 -20.65
CA LEU A 739 -1.64 27.27 -20.47
C LEU A 739 -0.37 27.43 -21.30
N THR A 740 0.80 27.54 -20.67
CA THR A 740 2.08 27.63 -21.37
C THR A 740 2.68 26.24 -21.51
N ALA A 741 2.94 25.81 -22.74
CA ALA A 741 3.50 24.50 -23.04
C ALA A 741 4.95 24.63 -23.53
N TYR A 742 5.86 23.87 -22.92
CA TYR A 742 7.21 23.61 -23.41
C TYR A 742 7.26 22.22 -24.02
N VAL A 743 7.78 22.09 -25.24
CA VAL A 743 7.92 20.82 -25.96
C VAL A 743 9.32 20.70 -26.52
N GLU A 744 10.01 19.63 -26.16
CA GLU A 744 11.26 19.20 -26.76
C GLU A 744 10.95 18.17 -27.84
N VAL A 745 11.31 18.49 -29.09
CA VAL A 745 11.12 17.61 -30.24
C VAL A 745 12.46 16.98 -30.61
N THR A 746 12.49 15.66 -30.63
CA THR A 746 13.58 14.86 -31.18
C THR A 746 13.27 14.56 -32.63
N ASP A 747 13.97 15.24 -33.53
CA ASP A 747 13.83 15.11 -34.97
C ASP A 747 15.16 15.42 -35.68
N GLY A 748 15.74 14.39 -36.29
CA GLY A 748 16.95 14.51 -37.10
C GLY A 748 16.67 14.92 -38.56
N SER A 749 15.41 14.90 -38.99
CA SER A 749 14.95 15.56 -40.21
C SER A 749 14.98 17.07 -40.00
N MET A 750 15.19 17.83 -41.05
CA MET A 750 14.90 19.27 -41.04
C MET A 750 13.86 19.49 -42.13
N ASP A 751 12.59 19.29 -41.82
CA ASP A 751 11.48 19.55 -42.75
C ASP A 751 10.66 20.77 -42.29
N ASP A 752 10.37 21.67 -43.22
CA ASP A 752 9.57 22.87 -42.93
C ASP A 752 8.09 22.51 -42.64
N ALA A 753 7.67 21.27 -42.93
CA ALA A 753 6.34 20.75 -42.63
C ALA A 753 6.16 20.29 -41.17
N ASP A 754 7.25 20.21 -40.40
CA ASP A 754 7.21 19.72 -39.03
C ASP A 754 6.43 20.68 -38.12
N SER A 755 5.66 20.12 -37.20
CA SER A 755 4.83 20.92 -36.30
C SER A 755 4.53 20.23 -34.98
N VAL A 756 4.16 21.04 -34.00
CA VAL A 756 3.58 20.61 -32.74
C VAL A 756 2.13 21.07 -32.71
N SER A 757 1.22 20.15 -32.41
CA SER A 757 -0.19 20.45 -32.23
C SER A 757 -0.65 20.16 -30.81
N PHE A 758 -1.56 20.99 -30.32
CA PHE A 758 -2.13 20.93 -28.98
C PHE A 758 -3.65 20.86 -29.09
N ASP A 759 -4.29 20.03 -28.28
CA ASP A 759 -5.73 20.09 -28.03
C ASP A 759 -5.94 20.54 -26.58
N VAL A 760 -6.66 21.64 -26.36
CA VAL A 760 -7.01 22.16 -25.04
C VAL A 760 -8.52 22.30 -24.95
N GLY A 761 -9.16 21.47 -24.12
CA GLY A 761 -10.61 21.49 -23.94
C GLY A 761 -11.40 21.19 -25.22
N GLY A 762 -10.85 20.43 -26.16
CA GLY A 762 -11.44 20.13 -27.46
C GLY A 762 -11.19 21.18 -28.54
N GLN A 763 -10.33 22.18 -28.29
CA GLN A 763 -9.88 23.16 -29.28
C GLN A 763 -8.44 22.87 -29.68
N GLN A 764 -8.23 22.74 -30.99
CA GLN A 764 -6.91 22.42 -31.55
C GLN A 764 -6.14 23.68 -31.95
N TYR A 765 -4.84 23.68 -31.67
CA TYR A 765 -3.87 24.71 -32.02
C TYR A 765 -2.63 24.07 -32.63
N VAL A 766 -2.02 24.69 -33.64
CA VAL A 766 -0.79 24.20 -34.28
C VAL A 766 0.29 25.27 -34.28
N VAL A 767 1.53 24.84 -34.00
CA VAL A 767 2.76 25.63 -34.10
C VAL A 767 3.72 24.89 -35.03
N GLY A 768 4.09 25.53 -36.14
CA GLY A 768 5.09 25.02 -37.07
C GLY A 768 6.51 25.23 -36.53
N ARG A 769 7.46 24.47 -37.08
CA ARG A 769 8.89 24.59 -36.76
C ARG A 769 9.48 25.99 -36.98
N ASP A 770 8.91 26.78 -37.89
CA ASP A 770 9.30 28.17 -38.11
C ASP A 770 8.77 29.16 -37.04
N GLY A 771 8.03 28.66 -36.05
CA GLY A 771 7.36 29.43 -35.00
C GLY A 771 6.06 30.10 -35.45
N GLY A 772 5.64 29.92 -36.70
CA GLY A 772 4.32 30.34 -37.19
C GLY A 772 3.22 29.39 -36.73
N GLY A 773 1.99 29.88 -36.55
CA GLY A 773 0.90 29.02 -36.10
C GLY A 773 -0.34 29.77 -35.64
N ASP A 774 -1.19 29.06 -34.91
CA ASP A 774 -2.46 29.57 -34.37
C ASP A 774 -2.28 30.42 -33.10
N VAL A 775 -1.16 30.24 -32.40
CA VAL A 775 -0.86 30.85 -31.10
C VAL A 775 0.52 31.51 -31.08
N SER A 776 0.79 32.32 -30.05
CA SER A 776 2.14 32.88 -29.85
C SER A 776 3.08 31.78 -29.39
N ALA A 777 4.21 31.64 -30.09
CA ALA A 777 5.23 30.64 -29.79
C ALA A 777 6.65 31.19 -29.95
N SER A 778 7.58 30.59 -29.22
CA SER A 778 9.02 30.75 -29.36
C SER A 778 9.61 29.40 -29.75
N VAL A 779 10.44 29.38 -30.80
CA VAL A 779 11.04 28.14 -31.32
C VAL A 779 12.55 28.29 -31.41
N THR A 780 13.29 27.27 -30.96
CA THR A 780 14.75 27.23 -30.98
C THR A 780 15.24 25.90 -31.53
N GLU A 781 16.04 25.93 -32.59
CA GLU A 781 16.67 24.73 -33.16
C GLU A 781 17.74 24.16 -32.21
N THR A 782 17.83 22.83 -32.15
CA THR A 782 18.85 22.09 -31.41
C THR A 782 19.58 21.12 -32.34
N GLU A 783 20.64 20.45 -31.86
CA GLU A 783 21.32 19.42 -32.65
C GLU A 783 20.45 18.17 -32.87
N ALA A 784 19.48 17.93 -31.97
CA ALA A 784 18.63 16.75 -31.97
C ALA A 784 17.21 17.01 -32.52
N GLY A 785 16.87 18.27 -32.82
CA GLY A 785 15.54 18.69 -33.28
C GLY A 785 15.27 20.15 -32.97
N TYR A 786 14.20 20.45 -32.25
CA TYR A 786 13.82 21.84 -31.90
C TYR A 786 13.00 21.91 -30.61
N LEU A 787 13.02 23.06 -29.96
CA LEU A 787 12.26 23.38 -28.75
C LEU A 787 11.13 24.34 -29.09
N VAL A 788 9.94 24.11 -28.55
CA VAL A 788 8.77 24.98 -28.70
C VAL A 788 8.27 25.43 -27.33
N VAL A 789 8.08 26.73 -27.14
CA VAL A 789 7.27 27.27 -26.03
C VAL A 789 6.08 28.01 -26.59
N ALA A 790 4.86 27.58 -26.25
CA ALA A 790 3.61 28.13 -26.79
C ALA A 790 2.65 28.57 -25.67
N ALA A 791 1.98 29.71 -25.86
CA ALA A 791 0.91 30.19 -24.97
C ALA A 791 -0.46 29.80 -25.52
N LEU A 792 -1.11 28.83 -24.88
CA LEU A 792 -2.39 28.26 -25.28
C LEU A 792 -3.54 28.89 -24.47
N PRO A 793 -4.67 29.29 -25.09
CA PRO A 793 -5.84 29.79 -24.36
C PRO A 793 -6.43 28.73 -23.42
N LEU A 794 -6.67 29.09 -22.15
CA LEU A 794 -7.18 28.16 -21.11
C LEU A 794 -8.61 28.48 -20.61
N GLY A 795 -9.24 29.55 -21.10
CA GLY A 795 -10.55 29.99 -20.60
C GLY A 795 -10.51 30.44 -19.13
N ASP A 796 -11.67 30.52 -18.47
CA ASP A 796 -11.78 30.90 -17.05
C ASP A 796 -11.56 29.66 -16.15
N ALA A 797 -10.35 29.11 -16.14
CA ALA A 797 -9.97 27.97 -15.31
C ALA A 797 -9.40 28.39 -13.94
N ASP A 798 -9.75 27.62 -12.91
CA ASP A 798 -9.36 27.84 -11.51
C ASP A 798 -8.49 26.69 -10.96
N LEU A 799 -7.87 26.93 -9.80
CA LEU A 799 -7.10 25.91 -9.07
C LEU A 799 -7.98 24.69 -8.77
N GLY A 800 -7.49 23.50 -9.12
CA GLY A 800 -8.19 22.23 -8.96
C GLY A 800 -9.02 21.79 -10.17
N ASP A 801 -9.20 22.66 -11.18
CA ASP A 801 -9.91 22.28 -12.40
C ASP A 801 -9.18 21.18 -13.18
N VAL A 802 -9.96 20.35 -13.87
CA VAL A 802 -9.47 19.31 -14.78
C VAL A 802 -9.68 19.74 -16.23
N VAL A 803 -8.60 19.86 -16.98
CA VAL A 803 -8.58 20.28 -18.38
C VAL A 803 -8.24 19.10 -19.27
N ARG A 804 -9.08 18.83 -20.29
CA ARG A 804 -8.81 17.81 -21.30
C ARG A 804 -7.70 18.28 -22.23
N PHE A 805 -6.67 17.45 -22.45
CA PHE A 805 -5.48 17.88 -23.19
C PHE A 805 -4.84 16.77 -24.02
N ASP A 806 -4.27 17.13 -25.17
CA ASP A 806 -3.28 16.31 -25.88
C ASP A 806 -2.21 17.20 -26.53
N VAL A 807 -1.02 16.63 -26.72
CA VAL A 807 0.07 17.24 -27.50
C VAL A 807 0.61 16.21 -28.47
N ARG A 808 0.86 16.63 -29.72
CA ARG A 808 1.36 15.77 -30.78
C ARG A 808 2.46 16.44 -31.57
N ILE A 809 3.47 15.67 -31.88
CA ILE A 809 4.54 16.02 -32.81
C ILE A 809 4.19 15.39 -34.16
N ALA A 810 4.33 16.17 -35.24
CA ALA A 810 4.25 15.71 -36.61
C ALA A 810 5.61 15.93 -37.29
N ASP A 811 6.15 14.85 -37.86
CA ASP A 811 7.39 14.80 -38.66
C ASP A 811 7.01 14.20 -40.03
N GLY A 812 6.78 15.08 -41.00
CA GLY A 812 6.23 14.70 -42.30
C GLY A 812 4.90 13.92 -42.23
N ASP A 813 4.93 12.64 -42.61
CA ASP A 813 3.77 11.72 -42.57
C ASP A 813 3.65 10.96 -41.22
N ALA A 814 4.65 11.06 -40.34
CA ALA A 814 4.67 10.43 -39.03
C ALA A 814 4.10 11.37 -37.95
N SER A 815 3.43 10.80 -36.94
CA SER A 815 2.98 11.56 -35.77
C SER A 815 3.08 10.72 -34.50
N ALA A 816 3.52 11.36 -33.42
CA ALA A 816 3.56 10.80 -32.09
C ALA A 816 2.82 11.73 -31.13
N GLY A 817 2.09 11.16 -30.17
CA GLY A 817 1.27 11.92 -29.23
C GLY A 817 1.54 11.56 -27.77
N TRP A 818 1.19 12.48 -26.87
CA TRP A 818 1.10 12.13 -25.46
C TRP A 818 -0.01 11.08 -25.26
N ASN A 819 -1.15 11.20 -25.94
CA ASN A 819 -2.21 10.19 -25.90
C ASN A 819 -2.31 9.40 -27.21
N THR A 820 -3.07 8.31 -27.19
CA THR A 820 -3.50 7.60 -28.41
C THR A 820 -4.25 8.55 -29.34
N ALA A 821 -4.07 8.41 -30.66
CA ALA A 821 -4.71 9.28 -31.65
C ALA A 821 -6.24 9.38 -31.46
N GLY A 822 -6.73 10.59 -31.21
CA GLY A 822 -8.15 10.87 -30.98
C GLY A 822 -8.58 10.86 -29.51
N GLU A 823 -7.69 10.45 -28.59
CA GLU A 823 -7.93 10.46 -27.14
C GLU A 823 -7.30 11.70 -26.50
N LEU A 824 -7.90 12.18 -25.41
CA LEU A 824 -7.37 13.27 -24.59
C LEU A 824 -7.04 12.77 -23.18
N GLY A 825 -5.97 13.28 -22.60
CA GLY A 825 -5.61 13.10 -21.19
C GLY A 825 -6.28 14.14 -20.29
N ASN A 826 -6.05 14.01 -18.99
CA ASN A 826 -6.55 14.93 -17.95
C ASN A 826 -5.41 15.71 -17.30
N LEU A 827 -5.46 17.04 -17.39
CA LEU A 827 -4.56 17.92 -16.64
C LEU A 827 -5.28 18.44 -15.41
N THR A 828 -4.72 18.22 -14.22
CA THR A 828 -5.23 18.85 -13.00
C THR A 828 -4.40 20.09 -12.71
N LEU A 829 -5.04 21.26 -12.68
CA LEU A 829 -4.39 22.52 -12.38
C LEU A 829 -4.09 22.61 -10.87
N VAL A 830 -2.82 22.75 -10.50
CA VAL A 830 -2.38 22.81 -9.10
C VAL A 830 -1.63 24.11 -8.80
N GLU A 831 -1.37 24.39 -7.54
CA GLU A 831 -0.67 25.58 -7.05
C GLU A 831 0.70 25.77 -7.70
N PRO A 832 1.32 26.95 -7.53
CA PRO A 832 2.70 27.14 -7.93
C PRO A 832 3.65 26.15 -7.25
N LEU A 833 4.59 25.64 -8.05
CA LEU A 833 5.64 24.74 -7.59
C LEU A 833 6.47 25.43 -6.51
N SER A 834 6.58 24.79 -5.34
CA SER A 834 7.53 25.20 -4.30
C SER A 834 8.95 24.89 -4.76
N PHE A 835 9.84 25.88 -4.69
CA PHE A 835 11.21 25.79 -5.16
C PHE A 835 12.17 26.46 -4.17
N VAL A 836 13.35 25.85 -3.96
CA VAL A 836 14.44 26.43 -3.15
C VAL A 836 15.78 26.10 -3.78
N GLU A 837 16.68 27.08 -3.84
CA GLU A 837 18.10 26.83 -4.12
C GLU A 837 18.79 26.40 -2.82
N VAL A 838 19.33 25.20 -2.82
CA VAL A 838 20.10 24.61 -1.72
C VAL A 838 21.57 24.95 -1.97
N VAL A 839 22.16 25.77 -1.10
CA VAL A 839 23.51 26.32 -1.32
C VAL A 839 24.57 25.35 -0.82
N GLU A 840 25.69 25.24 -1.55
CA GLU A 840 26.84 24.45 -1.11
C GLU A 840 27.43 25.03 0.19
N ALA A 841 27.59 24.19 1.20
CA ALA A 841 28.14 24.61 2.48
C ALA A 841 29.65 24.88 2.38
N SER A 842 30.07 26.10 2.76
CA SER A 842 31.50 26.47 2.79
C SER A 842 32.31 25.68 3.82
N GLU A 843 31.66 25.22 4.89
CA GLU A 843 32.17 24.28 5.89
C GLU A 843 31.05 23.28 6.21
N THR A 844 31.39 22.01 6.43
CA THR A 844 30.40 20.96 6.75
C THR A 844 29.63 21.32 8.03
N PRO A 845 28.29 21.47 7.98
CA PRO A 845 27.51 21.65 9.20
C PRO A 845 27.67 20.47 10.16
N THR A 846 27.81 20.74 11.46
CA THR A 846 27.88 19.68 12.46
C THR A 846 26.45 19.39 12.93
N VAL A 847 25.99 18.13 12.84
CA VAL A 847 24.65 17.76 13.32
C VAL A 847 24.66 17.66 14.84
N ASP A 848 24.49 18.78 15.52
CA ASP A 848 24.48 18.88 16.98
C ASP A 848 23.24 19.59 17.56
N GLY A 849 22.32 20.00 16.68
CA GLY A 849 21.06 20.64 17.06
C GLY A 849 21.24 22.11 17.43
N ALA A 850 22.28 22.77 16.93
CA ALA A 850 22.52 24.20 17.10
C ALA A 850 22.60 24.94 15.75
N VAL A 851 22.33 26.24 15.78
CA VAL A 851 22.47 27.09 14.58
C VAL A 851 23.90 27.59 14.48
N ASP A 852 24.70 26.88 13.68
CA ASP A 852 26.07 27.24 13.31
C ASP A 852 26.17 28.41 12.31
N ASP A 853 27.36 29.04 12.26
CA ASP A 853 27.67 30.12 11.30
C ASP A 853 27.52 29.67 9.83
N ALA A 854 27.65 28.37 9.54
CA ALA A 854 27.48 27.79 8.21
C ALA A 854 26.08 28.05 7.62
N TRP A 855 25.05 28.11 8.48
CA TRP A 855 23.67 28.34 8.10
C TRP A 855 23.38 29.78 7.62
N ALA A 856 24.30 30.72 7.84
CA ALA A 856 24.12 32.12 7.43
C ALA A 856 24.05 32.30 5.89
N ALA A 857 24.55 31.34 5.12
CA ALA A 857 24.47 31.33 3.65
C ALA A 857 23.25 30.58 3.11
N ALA A 858 22.52 29.85 3.95
CA ALA A 858 21.40 29.03 3.52
C ALA A 858 20.19 29.87 3.13
N ASN A 859 19.53 29.48 2.04
CA ASN A 859 18.17 29.94 1.78
C ASN A 859 17.19 29.26 2.75
N ALA A 860 16.11 29.97 3.07
CA ALA A 860 15.13 29.49 4.02
C ALA A 860 13.72 29.51 3.43
N VAL A 861 12.93 28.54 3.84
CA VAL A 861 11.51 28.40 3.49
C VAL A 861 10.67 28.24 4.76
N THR A 862 9.35 28.38 4.65
CA THR A 862 8.41 28.29 5.78
C THR A 862 7.33 27.26 5.50
N THR A 863 6.88 26.56 6.55
CA THR A 863 5.77 25.59 6.46
C THR A 863 4.41 26.27 6.56
N ASP A 864 4.13 27.21 5.66
CA ASP A 864 2.93 28.05 5.75
C ASP A 864 1.65 27.35 5.28
N ARG A 865 1.75 26.27 4.49
CA ARG A 865 0.59 25.59 3.89
C ARG A 865 -0.13 24.79 4.97
N GLN A 866 -1.36 25.20 5.28
CA GLN A 866 -2.21 24.56 6.27
C GLN A 866 -2.89 23.32 5.66
N VAL A 867 -2.64 22.15 6.24
CA VAL A 867 -3.22 20.87 5.81
C VAL A 867 -4.31 20.43 6.79
N GLU A 868 -4.00 20.47 8.09
CA GLU A 868 -4.89 20.07 9.18
C GLU A 868 -4.79 21.09 10.33
N GLY A 869 -5.86 21.24 11.13
CA GLY A 869 -5.92 22.22 12.23
C GLY A 869 -6.18 23.65 11.73
N THR A 870 -6.20 24.64 12.64
CA THR A 870 -6.36 26.07 12.30
C THR A 870 -5.24 26.96 12.82
N ASP A 871 -4.64 26.57 13.94
CA ASP A 871 -3.49 27.18 14.59
C ASP A 871 -2.60 26.02 15.06
N GLY A 872 -1.28 26.19 15.11
CA GLY A 872 -0.35 25.12 15.50
C GLY A 872 1.10 25.46 15.15
N ALA A 873 2.00 24.53 15.44
CA ALA A 873 3.43 24.60 15.16
C ALA A 873 3.74 24.92 13.69
N THR A 874 4.75 25.75 13.46
CA THR A 874 5.28 26.08 12.12
C THR A 874 6.80 26.09 12.17
N ALA A 875 7.48 25.86 11.05
CA ALA A 875 8.93 25.91 10.98
C ALA A 875 9.44 26.91 9.95
N SER A 876 10.58 27.55 10.29
CA SER A 876 11.51 28.08 9.31
C SER A 876 12.56 27.00 9.02
N VAL A 877 12.71 26.62 7.75
CA VAL A 877 13.58 25.53 7.32
C VAL A 877 14.70 26.09 6.44
N ARG A 878 15.95 25.90 6.85
CA ARG A 878 17.16 26.19 6.05
C ARG A 878 17.72 24.92 5.46
N THR A 879 18.24 25.02 4.25
CA THR A 879 18.87 23.89 3.55
C THR A 879 20.25 24.23 3.02
N LEU A 880 21.17 23.29 3.15
CA LEU A 880 22.52 23.33 2.57
C LEU A 880 22.85 21.97 1.96
N TRP A 881 23.89 21.90 1.11
CA TRP A 881 24.40 20.62 0.62
C TRP A 881 25.92 20.53 0.66
N GLN A 882 26.45 19.31 0.77
CA GLN A 882 27.86 18.98 0.60
C GLN A 882 28.04 17.46 0.47
N ASP A 883 28.99 16.98 -0.34
CA ASP A 883 29.36 15.56 -0.46
C ASP A 883 28.15 14.61 -0.64
N ASN A 884 27.26 14.91 -1.58
CA ASN A 884 26.02 14.18 -1.85
C ASN A 884 25.07 14.07 -0.64
N ALA A 885 25.16 14.99 0.32
CA ALA A 885 24.24 15.08 1.45
C ALA A 885 23.49 16.39 1.46
N LEU A 886 22.19 16.30 1.73
CA LEU A 886 21.32 17.41 2.09
C LEU A 886 21.42 17.63 3.60
N PHE A 887 21.64 18.87 3.99
CA PHE A 887 21.54 19.31 5.38
C PHE A 887 20.27 20.13 5.54
N VAL A 888 19.50 19.84 6.59
CA VAL A 888 18.24 20.50 6.91
C VAL A 888 18.30 21.00 8.34
N LEU A 889 17.98 22.28 8.55
CA LEU A 889 17.79 22.89 9.85
C LEU A 889 16.36 23.46 9.92
N ALA A 890 15.52 22.87 10.75
CA ALA A 890 14.15 23.33 10.99
C ALA A 890 14.05 23.96 12.37
N GLU A 891 13.81 25.26 12.43
CA GLU A 891 13.51 26.00 13.65
C GLU A 891 11.99 26.05 13.81
N VAL A 892 11.45 25.20 14.69
CA VAL A 892 10.01 25.05 14.93
C VAL A 892 9.56 26.03 16.02
N ALA A 893 8.58 26.84 15.69
CA ALA A 893 7.86 27.70 16.63
C ALA A 893 6.59 26.97 17.10
N ASP A 894 6.59 26.57 18.37
CA ASP A 894 5.54 25.80 19.01
C ASP A 894 5.47 26.12 20.52
N PRO A 895 4.37 26.74 21.00
CA PRO A 895 4.19 27.05 22.42
C PRO A 895 3.92 25.81 23.30
N VAL A 896 3.55 24.66 22.73
CA VAL A 896 3.17 23.44 23.45
C VAL A 896 3.81 22.22 22.80
N VAL A 897 5.08 21.98 23.11
CA VAL A 897 5.78 20.78 22.66
C VAL A 897 5.29 19.54 23.42
N ASP A 898 4.63 18.64 22.71
CA ASP A 898 4.03 17.38 23.16
C ASP A 898 4.47 16.18 22.29
N VAL A 899 5.17 15.25 22.94
CA VAL A 899 5.60 13.97 22.35
C VAL A 899 4.95 12.78 23.06
N SER A 900 3.85 13.00 23.79
CA SER A 900 3.18 11.97 24.60
C SER A 900 2.30 11.01 23.80
N GLY A 901 1.97 11.35 22.55
CA GLY A 901 1.26 10.45 21.64
C GLY A 901 2.03 9.15 21.37
N SER A 902 1.33 8.01 21.33
CA SER A 902 1.95 6.69 21.17
C SER A 902 2.54 6.47 19.78
N ASP A 903 1.86 6.98 18.75
CA ASP A 903 2.30 6.85 17.37
C ASP A 903 3.23 8.00 16.97
N PRO A 904 4.33 7.75 16.23
CA PRO A 904 5.27 8.80 15.88
C PRO A 904 4.64 9.96 15.09
N TRP A 905 3.66 9.71 14.22
CA TRP A 905 3.02 10.73 13.37
C TRP A 905 1.99 11.61 14.08
N ILE A 906 1.71 11.36 15.36
CA ILE A 906 0.85 12.23 16.18
C ILE A 906 1.61 13.03 17.24
N GLN A 907 2.95 12.89 17.29
CA GLN A 907 3.83 13.69 18.15
C GLN A 907 4.26 14.97 17.44
N ASP A 908 4.63 15.99 18.21
CA ASP A 908 5.36 17.12 17.67
C ASP A 908 6.64 16.64 16.98
N SER A 909 6.69 16.90 15.69
CA SER A 909 7.74 16.38 14.82
C SER A 909 7.90 17.19 13.56
N VAL A 910 9.11 17.14 13.01
CA VAL A 910 9.40 17.55 11.63
C VAL A 910 9.47 16.30 10.78
N GLU A 911 8.74 16.28 9.67
CA GLU A 911 8.91 15.30 8.60
C GLU A 911 9.63 15.93 7.41
N ILE A 912 10.59 15.18 6.87
CA ILE A 912 11.40 15.55 5.71
C ILE A 912 11.18 14.49 4.64
N TYR A 913 10.72 14.93 3.48
CA TYR A 913 10.49 14.08 2.32
C TYR A 913 11.58 14.30 1.29
N VAL A 914 12.15 13.21 0.75
CA VAL A 914 13.25 13.27 -0.22
C VAL A 914 13.03 12.28 -1.36
N ASP A 915 12.87 12.82 -2.57
CA ASP A 915 12.87 12.11 -3.86
C ASP A 915 14.18 12.47 -4.57
N ALA A 916 15.18 11.60 -4.42
CA ALA A 916 16.50 11.84 -4.96
C ALA A 916 16.46 11.79 -6.51
N GLY A 917 16.85 12.90 -7.16
CA GLY A 917 16.77 13.04 -8.61
C GLY A 917 15.45 13.61 -9.12
N ASN A 918 14.50 13.95 -8.23
CA ASN A 918 13.26 14.65 -8.58
C ASN A 918 12.42 13.92 -9.64
N VAL A 919 12.20 12.62 -9.44
CA VAL A 919 11.56 11.74 -10.43
C VAL A 919 10.05 11.97 -10.49
N LYS A 920 9.40 12.41 -9.40
CA LYS A 920 7.97 12.80 -9.36
C LYS A 920 7.00 11.74 -9.90
N ASN A 921 7.29 10.46 -9.68
CA ASN A 921 6.54 9.34 -10.22
C ASN A 921 5.22 9.02 -9.47
N GLY A 922 4.85 9.81 -8.46
CA GLY A 922 3.67 9.54 -7.64
C GLY A 922 4.01 8.60 -6.50
N SER A 923 3.68 7.31 -6.63
CA SER A 923 3.98 6.32 -5.58
C SER A 923 5.47 6.24 -5.26
N TYR A 924 5.82 5.97 -4.01
CA TYR A 924 7.22 5.91 -3.59
C TYR A 924 7.99 4.80 -4.33
N ARG A 925 9.17 5.15 -4.82
CA ARG A 925 10.24 4.21 -5.17
C ARG A 925 10.97 3.78 -3.90
N TYR A 926 11.82 2.76 -4.02
CA TYR A 926 12.59 2.26 -2.88
C TYR A 926 13.59 3.30 -2.32
N ASP A 927 14.01 4.25 -3.16
CA ASP A 927 14.97 5.32 -2.85
C ASP A 927 14.30 6.64 -2.43
N ASP A 928 12.98 6.74 -2.53
CA ASP A 928 12.20 7.83 -1.95
C ASP A 928 12.00 7.59 -0.45
N THR A 929 12.03 8.66 0.36
CA THR A 929 11.94 8.51 1.82
C THR A 929 11.09 9.60 2.47
N GLN A 930 10.34 9.17 3.48
CA GLN A 930 9.71 10.02 4.49
C GLN A 930 10.45 9.80 5.80
N ILE A 931 11.12 10.84 6.29
CA ILE A 931 11.89 10.81 7.53
C ILE A 931 11.16 11.66 8.55
N ARG A 932 10.79 11.09 9.70
CA ARG A 932 10.16 11.83 10.80
C ARG A 932 11.08 11.90 12.00
N ILE A 933 11.31 13.10 12.50
CA ILE A 933 12.14 13.40 13.67
C ILE A 933 11.26 14.11 14.69
N SER A 934 10.97 13.45 15.82
CA SER A 934 10.16 14.05 16.89
C SER A 934 10.92 15.11 17.67
N ALA A 935 10.21 15.97 18.40
CA ALA A 935 10.80 16.97 19.28
C ALA A 935 11.64 16.35 20.43
N ALA A 936 11.55 15.03 20.65
CA ALA A 936 12.39 14.26 21.55
C ALA A 936 13.62 13.61 20.87
N GLY A 937 13.79 13.81 19.56
CA GLY A 937 14.88 13.24 18.75
C GLY A 937 14.65 11.80 18.30
N ALA A 938 13.44 11.26 18.41
CA ALA A 938 13.15 9.91 17.89
C ALA A 938 12.99 9.97 16.37
N VAL A 939 13.71 9.09 15.67
CA VAL A 939 13.66 8.98 14.20
C VAL A 939 12.83 7.77 13.78
N SER A 940 11.80 8.01 12.99
CA SER A 940 10.92 7.01 12.38
C SER A 940 10.74 7.28 10.89
N PHE A 941 10.22 6.30 10.16
CA PHE A 941 10.05 6.37 8.71
C PHE A 941 8.61 6.05 8.31
N GLY A 942 8.29 6.36 7.05
CA GLY A 942 7.02 5.97 6.43
C GLY A 942 7.04 4.51 5.98
N THR A 943 6.84 4.30 4.68
CA THR A 943 6.89 2.99 4.03
C THR A 943 8.31 2.68 3.51
N GLY A 944 8.59 1.42 3.19
CA GLY A 944 9.86 0.96 2.60
C GLY A 944 10.83 0.32 3.58
N ASP A 945 12.07 0.08 3.13
CA ASP A 945 13.13 -0.53 3.94
C ASP A 945 13.64 0.47 4.99
N GLU A 946 13.24 0.26 6.25
CA GLU A 946 13.61 1.14 7.37
C GLU A 946 15.12 1.13 7.63
N ALA A 947 15.80 0.00 7.47
CA ALA A 947 17.24 -0.10 7.73
C ALA A 947 18.03 0.68 6.68
N PHE A 948 17.64 0.57 5.41
CA PHE A 948 18.20 1.37 4.32
C PHE A 948 17.98 2.87 4.57
N GLN A 949 16.75 3.28 4.91
CA GLN A 949 16.42 4.68 5.18
C GLN A 949 17.15 5.23 6.42
N ARG A 950 17.22 4.44 7.50
CA ARG A 950 17.93 4.81 8.73
C ARG A 950 19.41 5.02 8.52
N ASN A 951 20.05 4.24 7.66
CA ASN A 951 21.46 4.42 7.31
C ASN A 951 21.72 5.68 6.45
N ARG A 952 20.68 6.34 5.93
CA ARG A 952 20.80 7.58 5.14
C ARG A 952 20.72 8.85 5.97
N VAL A 953 20.31 8.78 7.24
CA VAL A 953 20.05 9.97 8.06
C VAL A 953 20.81 9.99 9.38
N GLU A 954 21.38 11.14 9.69
CA GLU A 954 21.87 11.53 11.02
C GLU A 954 21.07 12.76 11.45
N SER A 955 20.59 12.81 12.69
CA SER A 955 19.82 13.95 13.18
C SER A 955 20.04 14.22 14.66
N GLN A 956 19.81 15.48 15.05
CA GLN A 956 19.87 15.94 16.43
C GLN A 956 18.78 16.98 16.68
N VAL A 957 18.26 16.99 17.91
CA VAL A 957 17.20 17.91 18.33
C VAL A 957 17.59 18.66 19.59
N SER A 958 17.24 19.94 19.65
CA SER A 958 17.40 20.81 20.81
C SER A 958 16.11 21.56 21.11
N THR A 959 15.69 21.60 22.37
CA THR A 959 14.55 22.42 22.79
C THR A 959 14.97 23.88 22.97
N VAL A 960 14.10 24.80 22.57
CA VAL A 960 14.32 26.25 22.70
C VAL A 960 13.10 26.94 23.32
N ASP A 961 13.26 28.19 23.75
CA ASP A 961 12.13 28.96 24.27
C ASP A 961 11.07 29.15 23.17
N GLY A 962 9.90 28.52 23.34
CA GLY A 962 8.79 28.60 22.38
C GLY A 962 8.88 27.64 21.20
N GLY A 963 9.64 26.53 21.31
CA GLY A 963 9.61 25.43 20.36
C GLY A 963 10.86 24.53 20.42
N TYR A 964 11.33 24.06 19.27
CA TYR A 964 12.48 23.16 19.16
C TYR A 964 13.19 23.32 17.81
N ILE A 965 14.45 22.88 17.75
CA ILE A 965 15.28 22.89 16.56
C ILE A 965 15.57 21.44 16.17
N VAL A 966 15.31 21.10 14.90
CA VAL A 966 15.72 19.84 14.29
C VAL A 966 16.84 20.12 13.30
N GLU A 967 17.95 19.41 13.43
CA GLU A 967 19.04 19.41 12.46
C GLU A 967 19.24 18.00 11.93
N ALA A 968 19.39 17.86 10.61
CA ALA A 968 19.56 16.56 9.96
C ALA A 968 20.54 16.62 8.78
N ARG A 969 21.31 15.55 8.62
CA ARG A 969 22.10 15.23 7.42
C ARG A 969 21.49 14.01 6.75
N ILE A 970 21.12 14.14 5.48
CA ILE A 970 20.43 13.11 4.70
C ILE A 970 21.23 12.81 3.43
N SER A 971 21.57 11.55 3.18
CA SER A 971 22.23 11.14 1.93
C SER A 971 21.28 11.20 0.73
N LEU A 972 21.73 11.90 -0.32
CA LEU A 972 21.11 11.96 -1.65
C LEU A 972 21.59 10.82 -2.58
N LEU A 973 22.22 9.78 -2.00
CA LEU A 973 22.77 8.64 -2.71
C LEU A 973 23.77 9.08 -3.80
N ASP A 974 23.66 8.51 -4.99
CA ASP A 974 24.49 8.86 -6.16
C ASP A 974 23.88 10.00 -6.99
N SER A 975 22.73 10.55 -6.57
CA SER A 975 22.01 11.60 -7.32
C SER A 975 22.43 13.03 -6.94
N GLY A 976 23.26 13.20 -5.89
CA GLY A 976 23.72 14.52 -5.44
C GLY A 976 24.82 15.13 -6.32
N GLY A 977 24.94 16.45 -6.28
CA GLY A 977 25.99 17.22 -6.93
C GLY A 977 25.52 18.61 -7.37
N GLU A 978 26.44 19.50 -7.72
CA GLU A 978 26.08 20.82 -8.25
C GLU A 978 25.23 20.68 -9.53
N GLY A 979 24.14 21.46 -9.61
CA GLY A 979 23.21 21.48 -10.74
C GLY A 979 22.17 20.36 -10.73
N THR A 980 22.10 19.53 -9.68
CA THR A 980 21.09 18.48 -9.57
C THR A 980 19.81 18.99 -8.89
N PHE A 981 18.68 18.36 -9.24
CA PHE A 981 17.36 18.66 -8.69
C PHE A 981 16.86 17.49 -7.85
N HIS A 982 16.22 17.80 -6.71
CA HIS A 982 15.67 16.81 -5.79
C HIS A 982 14.25 17.19 -5.38
N GLY A 983 13.33 16.23 -5.34
CA GLY A 983 12.00 16.46 -4.80
C GLY A 983 12.08 16.57 -3.28
N LEU A 984 11.62 17.68 -2.72
CA LEU A 984 11.72 17.97 -1.28
C LEU A 984 10.37 18.44 -0.72
N ASP A 985 10.03 18.03 0.49
CA ASP A 985 8.97 18.66 1.27
C ASP A 985 9.32 18.64 2.77
N PHE A 986 8.76 19.60 3.50
CA PHE A 986 8.97 19.77 4.93
C PHE A 986 7.61 19.94 5.59
N GLN A 987 7.31 19.06 6.53
CA GLN A 987 6.07 19.05 7.29
C GLN A 987 6.37 19.22 8.77
N VAL A 988 5.52 19.97 9.47
CA VAL A 988 5.47 20.02 10.92
C VAL A 988 4.14 19.43 11.36
N ASN A 989 4.22 18.42 12.23
CA ASN A 989 3.08 17.94 12.99
C ASN A 989 3.04 18.71 14.31
N ASP A 990 1.87 19.26 14.63
CA ASP A 990 1.57 19.95 15.88
C ASP A 990 0.76 18.99 16.78
N ALA A 991 1.15 18.84 18.05
CA ALA A 991 0.48 17.97 18.98
C ALA A 991 0.13 18.65 20.30
N SER A 992 -0.97 18.22 20.91
CA SER A 992 -1.29 18.58 22.28
C SER A 992 -2.19 17.55 22.94
N ASP A 993 -1.98 17.34 24.23
CA ASP A 993 -2.69 16.37 25.06
C ASP A 993 -2.68 14.94 24.45
N GLY A 994 -1.56 14.55 23.84
CA GLY A 994 -1.34 13.21 23.28
C GLY A 994 -2.03 12.96 21.93
N ALA A 995 -2.55 14.00 21.27
CA ALA A 995 -3.16 13.92 19.95
C ALA A 995 -2.56 14.96 18.99
N ARG A 996 -2.56 14.66 17.68
CA ARG A 996 -2.19 15.64 16.65
C ARG A 996 -3.30 16.68 16.50
N THR A 997 -2.93 17.95 16.57
CA THR A 997 -3.84 19.09 16.44
C THR A 997 -3.67 19.87 15.13
N GLY A 998 -2.55 19.68 14.43
CA GLY A 998 -2.34 20.34 13.14
C GLY A 998 -1.24 19.73 12.29
N ILE A 999 -1.29 20.05 11.00
CA ILE A 999 -0.26 19.76 10.00
C ILE A 999 0.00 21.00 9.18
N ARG A 1000 1.28 21.34 9.05
CA ARG A 1000 1.78 22.50 8.30
C ARG A 1000 2.90 22.07 7.35
N ASN A 1001 2.75 22.34 6.05
CA ASN A 1001 3.70 21.92 5.01
C ASN A 1001 4.34 23.10 4.29
N TRP A 1002 5.51 22.88 3.71
CA TRP A 1002 6.12 23.84 2.78
C TRP A 1002 5.59 23.69 1.35
N ALA A 1003 5.45 22.47 0.86
CA ALA A 1003 5.03 22.18 -0.51
C ALA A 1003 3.68 21.49 -0.60
N ASP A 1004 3.48 20.24 -0.20
CA ASP A 1004 2.19 19.59 -0.47
C ASP A 1004 1.06 20.16 0.40
N PRO A 1005 0.02 20.81 -0.15
CA PRO A 1005 -1.09 21.34 0.63
C PRO A 1005 -2.18 20.29 0.91
N THR A 1006 -2.02 19.03 0.49
CA THR A 1006 -3.05 17.99 0.60
C THR A 1006 -2.86 17.04 1.78
N GLY A 1007 -1.65 16.98 2.34
CA GLY A 1007 -1.31 15.96 3.34
C GLY A 1007 -1.12 14.56 2.76
N ALA A 1008 -1.08 14.41 1.44
CA ALA A 1008 -0.85 13.14 0.76
C ALA A 1008 0.65 12.88 0.48
N GLY A 1009 1.54 13.76 0.94
CA GLY A 1009 2.99 13.65 0.75
C GLY A 1009 3.58 12.33 1.27
N TYR A 1010 3.00 11.72 2.31
CA TYR A 1010 3.41 10.40 2.79
C TYR A 1010 3.04 9.23 1.85
N GLN A 1011 2.20 9.47 0.85
CA GLN A 1011 1.75 8.48 -0.13
C GLN A 1011 2.29 8.76 -1.53
N SER A 1012 2.60 10.03 -1.83
CA SER A 1012 2.92 10.46 -3.20
C SER A 1012 3.96 11.57 -3.27
N THR A 1013 4.96 11.41 -4.14
CA THR A 1013 6.00 12.39 -4.49
C THR A 1013 5.50 13.49 -5.41
N ALA A 1014 4.32 13.30 -6.03
CA ALA A 1014 3.83 14.10 -7.17
C ALA A 1014 3.64 15.60 -6.84
N ARG A 1015 3.44 15.95 -5.56
CA ARG A 1015 3.18 17.32 -5.10
C ARG A 1015 4.24 17.91 -4.19
N TRP A 1016 5.36 17.21 -4.00
CA TRP A 1016 6.49 17.78 -3.25
C TRP A 1016 7.06 19.00 -3.99
N GLY A 1017 7.79 19.83 -3.27
CA GLY A 1017 8.59 20.91 -3.84
C GLY A 1017 9.85 20.38 -4.52
N VAL A 1018 10.75 21.30 -4.87
CA VAL A 1018 12.00 21.01 -5.57
C VAL A 1018 13.14 21.81 -4.94
N GLY A 1019 14.24 21.13 -4.64
CA GLY A 1019 15.51 21.74 -4.27
C GLY A 1019 16.52 21.62 -5.42
N GLU A 1020 17.15 22.73 -5.82
CA GLU A 1020 18.29 22.75 -6.75
C GLU A 1020 19.59 22.91 -5.96
N LEU A 1021 20.58 22.04 -6.18
CA LEU A 1021 21.87 22.15 -5.53
C LEU A 1021 22.74 23.15 -6.32
N VAL A 1022 23.08 24.29 -5.70
CA VAL A 1022 23.85 25.37 -6.35
C VAL A 1022 25.20 25.60 -5.66
N ALA A 1023 26.17 26.14 -6.40
CA ALA A 1023 27.45 26.54 -5.85
C ALA A 1023 27.31 27.73 -4.88
N ALA A 1024 28.23 27.84 -3.93
CA ALA A 1024 28.18 28.87 -2.88
C ALA A 1024 28.20 30.33 -3.38
N ASP A 1025 28.81 30.59 -4.55
CA ASP A 1025 29.00 31.95 -5.09
C ASP A 1025 27.80 32.47 -5.92
N ASP A 1026 26.83 31.61 -6.25
CA ASP A 1026 25.74 31.93 -7.18
C ASP A 1026 24.42 32.35 -6.49
N ALA A 1027 24.29 32.17 -5.17
CA ALA A 1027 23.08 32.48 -4.42
C ALA A 1027 23.14 33.82 -3.66
N ALA A 1028 22.06 34.62 -3.73
CA ALA A 1028 21.86 35.76 -2.83
C ALA A 1028 21.06 35.30 -1.61
N PRO A 1029 21.57 35.38 -0.37
CA PRO A 1029 20.85 34.87 0.80
C PRO A 1029 19.50 35.59 0.95
N THR A 1030 18.44 34.81 1.07
CA THR A 1030 17.08 35.30 1.33
C THR A 1030 16.75 35.14 2.81
N ASP A 1031 16.37 36.24 3.47
CA ASP A 1031 15.92 36.25 4.87
C ASP A 1031 14.37 36.22 4.89
N PRO A 1032 13.71 35.15 5.37
CA PRO A 1032 12.25 35.07 5.41
C PRO A 1032 11.64 35.95 6.52
N GLY A 1033 12.45 36.56 7.39
CA GLY A 1033 11.99 37.10 8.66
C GLY A 1033 11.73 35.99 9.69
N GLU A 1034 11.84 36.33 10.98
CA GLU A 1034 11.55 35.39 12.06
C GLU A 1034 10.09 34.92 11.99
N PRO A 1035 9.80 33.63 12.25
CA PRO A 1035 8.43 33.15 12.39
C PRO A 1035 7.73 33.95 13.49
N THR A 1036 6.61 34.61 13.16
CA THR A 1036 5.81 35.32 14.17
C THR A 1036 5.08 34.31 15.04
N PRO A 1037 5.30 34.30 16.38
CA PRO A 1037 4.52 33.46 17.27
C PRO A 1037 3.04 33.84 17.17
N PRO A 1038 2.10 32.87 17.22
CA PRO A 1038 0.69 33.19 17.34
C PRO A 1038 0.46 34.01 18.60
N THR A 1039 -0.17 35.17 18.45
CA THR A 1039 -0.47 36.07 19.56
C THR A 1039 -1.34 35.39 20.61
N VAL A 1040 -0.85 35.31 21.85
CA VAL A 1040 -1.65 34.97 23.04
C VAL A 1040 -2.91 35.85 23.05
N PRO A 1041 -4.14 35.29 23.21
CA PRO A 1041 -5.36 36.08 23.33
C PRO A 1041 -5.28 37.04 24.51
N GLY A 1042 -4.92 38.29 24.22
CA GLY A 1042 -4.93 39.39 25.17
C GLY A 1042 -6.36 39.71 25.59
N THR A 1043 -6.56 39.93 26.89
CA THR A 1043 -7.82 40.34 27.50
C THR A 1043 -8.41 41.56 26.77
N PRO A 1044 -9.74 41.64 26.49
CA PRO A 1044 -10.30 42.70 25.65
C PRO A 1044 -10.07 44.10 26.20
N GLY A 1045 -9.23 44.89 25.51
CA GLY A 1045 -9.10 46.33 25.70
C GLY A 1045 -10.11 47.11 24.84
N GLU A 1046 -10.65 48.20 25.40
CA GLU A 1046 -11.73 49.03 24.83
C GLU A 1046 -11.46 49.57 23.40
N PRO A 1047 -12.53 49.81 22.61
CA PRO A 1047 -12.45 50.17 21.19
C PRO A 1047 -12.04 51.64 20.97
N GLY A 1048 -10.90 51.83 20.28
CA GLY A 1048 -10.49 53.08 19.65
C GLY A 1048 -11.05 53.22 18.23
N THR A 1049 -11.45 54.45 17.87
CA THR A 1049 -12.16 54.83 16.64
C THR A 1049 -11.22 54.99 15.42
N PRO A 1050 -11.76 54.97 14.18
CA PRO A 1050 -11.02 54.65 12.96
C PRO A 1050 -10.32 55.87 12.34
N THR A 1051 -9.16 55.64 11.71
CA THR A 1051 -8.53 56.60 10.78
C THR A 1051 -8.31 55.97 9.40
N THR A 1052 -8.47 56.84 8.41
CA THR A 1052 -8.60 56.64 6.96
C THR A 1052 -7.21 56.45 6.31
N PRO A 1053 -7.11 55.89 5.08
CA PRO A 1053 -5.90 55.32 4.51
C PRO A 1053 -5.04 56.37 3.76
N PRO A 1054 -3.73 56.14 3.56
CA PRO A 1054 -2.97 56.91 2.58
C PRO A 1054 -2.88 56.16 1.24
N ALA A 1055 -3.14 56.91 0.18
CA ALA A 1055 -2.76 56.59 -1.18
C ALA A 1055 -1.42 57.29 -1.53
N SER A 1056 -0.63 56.58 -2.32
CA SER A 1056 0.33 57.00 -3.37
C SER A 1056 1.10 58.33 -3.28
N GLY A 1057 2.38 58.24 -3.67
CA GLY A 1057 3.07 59.36 -4.31
C GLY A 1057 4.58 59.32 -4.16
N GLY A 1058 5.29 59.26 -5.28
CA GLY A 1058 6.74 59.29 -5.35
C GLY A 1058 7.35 60.70 -5.34
N SER A 1059 8.68 60.67 -5.46
CA SER A 1059 9.61 61.67 -6.03
C SER A 1059 9.65 63.11 -5.48
N ASP A 1060 10.90 63.51 -5.24
CA ASP A 1060 11.49 64.84 -5.39
C ASP A 1060 11.22 65.94 -4.34
N GLY A 1061 12.28 66.20 -3.56
CA GLY A 1061 13.07 67.42 -3.74
C GLY A 1061 12.57 68.71 -3.09
N GLY A 1062 13.37 69.26 -2.17
CA GLY A 1062 13.40 70.71 -1.94
C GLY A 1062 13.39 71.13 -0.47
N ALA A 1063 14.57 71.48 0.04
CA ALA A 1063 14.72 72.30 1.23
C ALA A 1063 14.42 73.78 0.92
N ALA A 1064 13.73 74.47 1.84
CA ALA A 1064 14.13 75.75 2.45
C ALA A 1064 12.93 76.66 2.84
N ASP A 1065 13.07 77.21 4.04
CA ASP A 1065 12.69 78.57 4.49
C ASP A 1065 11.25 78.99 4.87
N ASP A 1066 11.13 79.24 6.19
CA ASP A 1066 10.77 80.54 6.81
C ASP A 1066 9.25 80.88 7.00
N PRO A 1067 8.84 81.70 8.00
CA PRO A 1067 7.89 81.31 9.04
C PRO A 1067 6.69 82.28 9.07
N ARG A 1068 5.79 82.14 10.06
CA ARG A 1068 5.22 83.23 10.90
C ARG A 1068 3.87 82.84 11.53
N ASN A 1069 3.88 82.79 12.87
CA ASN A 1069 3.02 83.56 13.80
C ASN A 1069 1.48 83.26 13.85
N PRO A 1070 0.77 83.64 14.94
CA PRO A 1070 0.11 82.69 15.86
C PRO A 1070 -1.35 83.12 16.20
N LEU A 1071 -1.88 82.61 17.33
CA LEU A 1071 -3.09 83.05 18.07
C LEU A 1071 -4.42 82.55 17.49
N ALA A 1072 -5.48 82.24 18.24
CA ALA A 1072 -5.75 82.07 19.67
C ALA A 1072 -7.19 81.52 19.84
N SER A 1073 -7.44 81.00 21.03
CA SER A 1073 -8.67 81.13 21.84
C SER A 1073 -9.97 80.37 21.47
N THR A 1074 -10.36 79.56 22.46
CA THR A 1074 -11.67 79.53 23.17
C THR A 1074 -12.89 78.89 22.51
N GLY A 1075 -13.48 77.93 23.26
CA GLY A 1075 -14.85 78.12 23.75
C GLY A 1075 -15.86 77.02 23.42
N GLY A 1076 -16.06 76.11 24.39
CA GLY A 1076 -17.34 75.71 25.00
C GLY A 1076 -18.59 75.39 24.16
N GLY A 1077 -19.29 74.33 24.59
CA GLY A 1077 -20.76 74.31 24.62
C GLY A 1077 -21.46 73.17 23.86
N LEU A 1078 -21.92 72.17 24.63
CA LEU A 1078 -23.14 71.36 24.41
C LEU A 1078 -24.41 72.23 24.18
N PRO A 1079 -25.64 71.73 23.89
CA PRO A 1079 -26.14 70.37 23.49
C PRO A 1079 -27.35 70.38 22.48
N ILE A 1080 -28.01 69.21 22.30
CA ILE A 1080 -29.44 68.93 21.99
C ILE A 1080 -29.93 68.86 20.52
N GLY A 1081 -30.61 67.75 20.19
CA GLY A 1081 -31.61 67.61 19.08
C GLY A 1081 -31.72 66.17 18.56
N LEU A 1082 -32.50 65.21 19.09
CA LEU A 1082 -33.97 65.02 19.12
C LEU A 1082 -34.64 64.70 17.75
N GLY A 1083 -35.23 63.50 17.62
CA GLY A 1083 -36.23 63.10 16.60
C GLY A 1083 -36.06 61.65 16.11
N LEU A 1084 -36.65 60.62 16.75
CA LEU A 1084 -38.01 60.04 16.51
C LEU A 1084 -38.29 59.73 15.02
N ALA A 1085 -38.79 58.58 14.57
CA ALA A 1085 -39.58 57.53 15.22
C ALA A 1085 -39.64 56.27 14.31
N GLY A 1086 -40.01 55.09 14.84
CA GLY A 1086 -40.42 54.00 13.95
C GLY A 1086 -40.59 52.56 14.45
N LEU A 1087 -41.29 52.35 15.57
CA LEU A 1087 -42.18 51.19 15.82
C LEU A 1087 -41.61 49.75 16.03
N LEU A 1088 -42.06 49.21 17.17
CA LEU A 1088 -42.64 47.87 17.39
C LEU A 1088 -41.75 46.66 17.75
N ALA A 1089 -41.95 46.28 19.03
CA ALA A 1089 -42.17 44.94 19.57
C ALA A 1089 -41.02 44.33 20.41
N LEU A 1090 -41.12 44.65 21.71
CA LEU A 1090 -40.59 43.93 22.88
C LEU A 1090 -40.84 42.41 22.79
N LEU A 1091 -39.92 41.57 23.27
CA LEU A 1091 -39.90 41.17 24.69
C LEU A 1091 -38.53 40.63 25.11
N ALA A 1092 -37.94 41.31 26.09
CA ALA A 1092 -36.96 40.76 27.00
C ALA A 1092 -37.67 40.07 28.17
N GLY A 1093 -36.99 39.08 28.75
CA GLY A 1093 -36.90 38.99 30.20
C GLY A 1093 -37.84 38.01 30.90
N ALA A 1094 -37.21 36.91 31.31
CA ALA A 1094 -37.05 36.57 32.72
C ALA A 1094 -38.13 35.72 33.42
N ILE A 1095 -37.63 34.57 33.91
CA ILE A 1095 -37.65 34.14 35.32
C ILE A 1095 -39.04 33.85 35.92
N LEU A 1096 -39.22 32.63 36.44
CA LEU A 1096 -39.64 32.44 37.83
C LEU A 1096 -39.49 30.96 38.26
N VAL A 1097 -38.61 30.71 39.23
CA VAL A 1097 -39.03 30.00 40.44
C VAL A 1097 -39.27 31.08 41.48
N GLN A 1098 -40.53 31.22 41.92
CA GLN A 1098 -40.80 31.83 43.21
C GLN A 1098 -41.90 31.07 43.95
N ARG A 1099 -41.48 30.69 45.16
CA ARG A 1099 -42.18 30.92 46.43
C ARG A 1099 -43.36 30.03 46.81
N ARG A 1100 -43.09 29.43 47.97
CA ARG A 1100 -43.91 29.42 49.20
C ARG A 1100 -45.24 28.67 49.14
N ARG A 1101 -45.17 27.49 49.76
CA ARG A 1101 -46.23 26.89 50.57
C ARG A 1101 -47.03 27.93 51.37
N GLU A 1102 -48.33 27.94 51.14
CA GLU A 1102 -49.32 28.44 52.09
C GLU A 1102 -50.04 27.26 52.77
N ARG A 1103 -50.28 27.42 54.07
CA ARG A 1103 -51.22 26.61 54.83
C ARG A 1103 -52.63 27.11 54.53
N MET A 1104 -53.57 26.20 54.24
CA MET A 1104 -54.56 25.73 55.21
C MET A 1104 -55.53 24.75 54.56
N GLN A 1105 -55.68 23.60 55.23
CA GLN A 1105 -56.86 22.74 55.36
C GLN A 1105 -57.75 22.49 54.13
N GLY A 1106 -57.70 21.23 53.68
CA GLY A 1106 -58.60 20.60 52.72
C GLY A 1106 -57.94 19.33 52.22
#